data_AF-A0A1J0PCC1-F1
#
_entry.id   AF-A0A1J0PCC1-F1
#
_cell.length_a   1.000
_cell.length_b   1.000
_cell.length_c   1.000
_cell.angle_alpha   90.00
_cell.angle_beta   90.00
_cell.angle_gamma   90.00
#
_symmetry.space_group_name_H-M   'P 1'
#
loop_
_entity.id
_entity.type
_entity.pdbx_description
1 polymer ?
#
loop_
_entity_poly.entity_id
_entity_poly.type
_entity_poly.pdbx_seq_one_letter_code
_entity_poly.pdbx_strand_id
1 'polypeptide(L)'
;MPTQHRWSAAAARRAIDHYGAEGISEELALRTYSARLLGADPDLVLHGGGNTSVKTSVCGLLGETIPVLRVKGSGWDLATIEPPGHPAVRLEPLQQLRGLDALSDEAMVAAQRQNLIDPKAPNPSVEALLHAFLPHTFIDHTHAIALLALADQPNAAELCQEVYGDRVALVPYVMPGFALAKAAAEAYEAAAAGGAEIEGLVLLQHGLFSFGATAEQSYDRMIRLVQAAEELLSQAERRILPAAVPSRPTPASALLPVLRGLLHRAAGPEAAPGRWLLDCRSSAPALELVNDQRLSRWASCGVATPDHVIRTKAGPLVLPAAPPAPNPVASLDSDGPDTGSDSPSLAAWSLAAAEALEVYIQAYRAYFERQDQRLGGGRTRLDSLPRLIAIPGLGLVGIGRSSAEAAVAADIGEVWARTLLAAEALGRFAPVGEDDTFEMEYWSLEQAKLGKGSEPALARQVVVVTGGGGAIGAATARAFAAQGAELAVLDRDGPAALAVAASCGPRALGLACDLTDPDQVNAALASICARFGGLDVVVSNAGAAWTGAIAELAAAELRASFELNFFAHQTVAQAAVAIFRAQGFGGQLLFNVSKQALNPGANFGAYGIAKAALLALMRQYALEGGGEGIRANAINADRIRSGLLDDAMIQARATARGVSTATYMAGNLLGQEVAASDVAEAFVALAALARTTGAVLTVDGGNVAAMVR
;
A
#
# COMPACT_ATOMS: atom_id res chain seq x y z
N MET A 1 -13.67 -20.73 -4.62
CA MET A 1 -13.36 -21.97 -5.36
C MET A 1 -12.40 -22.75 -4.51
N PRO A 2 -12.39 -24.10 -4.57
CA PRO A 2 -11.45 -24.88 -3.80
C PRO A 2 -10.00 -24.57 -4.23
N THR A 3 -9.09 -24.63 -3.26
CA THR A 3 -7.65 -24.43 -3.44
C THR A 3 -7.14 -25.40 -4.50
N GLN A 4 -6.37 -24.89 -5.45
CA GLN A 4 -5.83 -25.69 -6.55
C GLN A 4 -4.46 -26.26 -6.21
N HIS A 5 -4.24 -27.52 -6.58
CA HIS A 5 -2.91 -28.13 -6.55
C HIS A 5 -2.09 -27.64 -7.75
N ARG A 6 -0.99 -26.94 -7.49
CA ARG A 6 -0.17 -26.26 -8.52
C ARG A 6 1.22 -26.88 -8.71
N TRP A 7 1.51 -28.00 -8.07
CA TRP A 7 2.81 -28.64 -8.21
C TRP A 7 2.98 -29.22 -9.63
N SER A 8 4.17 -29.04 -10.18
CA SER A 8 4.54 -29.54 -11.50
C SER A 8 5.94 -30.11 -11.45
N ALA A 9 6.07 -31.42 -11.71
CA ALA A 9 7.38 -32.09 -11.76
C ALA A 9 8.35 -31.42 -12.76
N ALA A 10 7.84 -30.91 -13.88
CA ALA A 10 8.64 -30.18 -14.86
C ALA A 10 9.12 -28.82 -14.34
N ALA A 11 8.28 -28.09 -13.59
CA ALA A 11 8.67 -26.82 -12.98
C ALA A 11 9.65 -27.03 -11.80
N ALA A 12 9.41 -28.05 -10.98
CA ALA A 12 10.31 -28.47 -9.92
C ALA A 12 11.70 -28.81 -10.49
N ARG A 13 11.76 -29.57 -11.59
CA ARG A 13 13.03 -29.88 -12.27
C ARG A 13 13.73 -28.63 -12.79
N ARG A 14 13.00 -27.70 -13.41
CA ARG A 14 13.59 -26.41 -13.85
C ARG A 14 14.15 -25.61 -12.69
N ALA A 15 13.51 -25.61 -11.52
CA ALA A 15 14.02 -24.94 -10.33
C ALA A 15 15.33 -25.59 -9.84
N ILE A 16 15.38 -26.93 -9.81
CA ILE A 16 16.62 -27.67 -9.49
C ILE A 16 17.74 -27.30 -10.45
N ASP A 17 17.48 -27.35 -11.76
CA ASP A 17 18.52 -27.07 -12.77
C ASP A 17 18.98 -25.60 -12.70
N HIS A 18 18.05 -24.65 -12.48
CA HIS A 18 18.33 -23.22 -12.37
C HIS A 18 19.19 -22.89 -11.14
N TYR A 19 18.76 -23.29 -9.95
CA TYR A 19 19.49 -22.99 -8.72
C TYR A 19 20.71 -23.89 -8.53
N GLY A 20 20.70 -25.11 -9.08
CA GLY A 20 21.85 -26.00 -9.09
C GLY A 20 23.03 -25.42 -9.87
N ALA A 21 22.77 -24.64 -10.94
CA ALA A 21 23.81 -23.89 -11.65
C ALA A 21 24.49 -22.81 -10.78
N GLU A 22 23.85 -22.40 -9.68
CA GLU A 22 24.37 -21.44 -8.69
C GLU A 22 24.97 -22.15 -7.45
N GLY A 23 25.07 -23.49 -7.47
CA GLY A 23 25.60 -24.29 -6.37
C GLY A 23 24.64 -24.51 -5.21
N ILE A 24 23.34 -24.27 -5.41
CA ILE A 24 22.29 -24.53 -4.41
C ILE A 24 21.92 -26.02 -4.41
N SER A 25 21.68 -26.60 -3.22
CA SER A 25 21.28 -28.00 -3.10
C SER A 25 19.88 -28.25 -3.65
N GLU A 26 19.63 -29.49 -4.07
CA GLU A 26 18.32 -29.91 -4.60
C GLU A 26 17.19 -29.67 -3.59
N GLU A 27 17.42 -29.96 -2.31
CA GLU A 27 16.42 -29.77 -1.26
C GLU A 27 16.05 -28.30 -1.07
N LEU A 28 17.04 -27.39 -1.11
CA LEU A 28 16.78 -25.96 -0.99
C LEU A 28 16.10 -25.41 -2.26
N ALA A 29 16.51 -25.86 -3.46
CA ALA A 29 15.87 -25.48 -4.71
C ALA A 29 14.37 -25.88 -4.74
N LEU A 30 14.09 -27.13 -4.36
CA LEU A 30 12.72 -27.63 -4.21
C LEU A 30 11.95 -26.90 -3.12
N ARG A 31 12.61 -26.54 -2.01
CA ARG A 31 11.97 -25.77 -0.94
C ARG A 31 11.57 -24.38 -1.42
N THR A 32 12.44 -23.68 -2.14
CA THR A 32 12.14 -22.35 -2.71
C THR A 32 11.01 -22.45 -3.73
N TYR A 33 11.01 -23.45 -4.61
CA TYR A 33 9.92 -23.68 -5.56
C TYR A 33 8.56 -23.87 -4.87
N SER A 34 8.48 -24.80 -3.93
CA SER A 34 7.24 -25.14 -3.23
C SER A 34 6.76 -24.03 -2.29
N ALA A 35 7.67 -23.28 -1.67
CA ALA A 35 7.35 -22.07 -0.91
C ALA A 35 6.64 -21.02 -1.78
N ARG A 36 7.08 -20.84 -3.02
CA ARG A 36 6.42 -19.95 -4.00
C ARG A 36 5.04 -20.43 -4.40
N LEU A 37 4.83 -21.74 -4.52
CA LEU A 37 3.49 -22.28 -4.81
C LEU A 37 2.49 -21.93 -3.70
N LEU A 38 2.91 -22.05 -2.43
CA LEU A 38 2.09 -21.67 -1.28
C LEU A 38 1.86 -20.15 -1.24
N GLY A 39 2.92 -19.36 -1.41
CA GLY A 39 2.83 -17.89 -1.36
C GLY A 39 2.05 -17.28 -2.53
N ALA A 40 2.01 -17.93 -3.69
CA ALA A 40 1.23 -17.48 -4.85
C ALA A 40 -0.28 -17.76 -4.72
N ASP A 41 -0.74 -18.40 -3.64
CA ASP A 41 -2.14 -18.61 -3.35
C ASP A 41 -2.56 -17.77 -2.12
N PRO A 42 -3.32 -16.67 -2.31
CA PRO A 42 -3.75 -15.80 -1.22
C PRO A 42 -4.74 -16.48 -0.27
N ASP A 43 -5.29 -17.65 -0.64
CA ASP A 43 -6.17 -18.43 0.23
C ASP A 43 -5.39 -19.27 1.24
N LEU A 44 -4.09 -19.47 1.00
CA LEU A 44 -3.17 -20.21 1.86
C LEU A 44 -2.31 -19.28 2.71
N VAL A 45 -1.71 -18.27 2.09
CA VAL A 45 -0.71 -17.42 2.73
C VAL A 45 -1.09 -15.95 2.60
N LEU A 46 -1.26 -15.32 3.76
CA LEU A 46 -1.44 -13.88 3.91
C LEU A 46 -0.13 -13.12 3.65
N HIS A 47 -0.22 -11.85 3.22
CA HIS A 47 0.93 -10.96 2.96
C HIS A 47 2.03 -11.06 4.03
N GLY A 48 3.18 -11.63 3.66
CA GLY A 48 4.32 -11.81 4.57
C GLY A 48 4.13 -12.85 5.69
N GLY A 49 2.97 -13.49 5.77
CA GLY A 49 2.65 -14.60 6.67
C GLY A 49 3.15 -15.95 6.16
N GLY A 50 2.82 -17.01 6.91
CA GLY A 50 3.25 -18.39 6.64
C GLY A 50 4.75 -18.60 6.83
N ASN A 51 5.17 -19.85 7.01
CA ASN A 51 6.57 -20.23 7.16
C ASN A 51 6.83 -21.55 6.44
N THR A 52 8.01 -21.69 5.86
CA THR A 52 8.45 -22.96 5.29
C THR A 52 9.87 -23.25 5.74
N SER A 53 10.17 -24.54 5.92
CA SER A 53 11.52 -24.97 6.23
C SER A 53 11.92 -26.26 5.53
N VAL A 54 13.22 -26.45 5.42
CA VAL A 54 13.85 -27.72 5.09
C VAL A 54 15.03 -27.99 6.03
N LYS A 55 15.12 -29.20 6.58
CA LYS A 55 16.30 -29.69 7.31
C LYS A 55 17.26 -30.31 6.30
N THR A 56 18.50 -29.84 6.30
CA THR A 56 19.55 -30.28 5.36
C THR A 56 20.92 -30.13 6.03
N SER A 57 22.00 -30.20 5.26
CA SER A 57 23.35 -29.94 5.73
C SER A 57 24.06 -28.90 4.86
N VAL A 58 25.06 -28.24 5.43
CA VAL A 58 25.96 -27.34 4.71
C VAL A 58 27.41 -27.70 5.02
N CYS A 59 28.30 -27.43 4.07
CA CYS A 59 29.73 -27.55 4.29
C CYS A 59 30.24 -26.29 5.01
N GLY A 60 30.83 -26.46 6.18
CA GLY A 60 31.47 -25.39 6.94
C GLY A 60 32.81 -24.97 6.35
N LEU A 61 33.40 -23.91 6.90
CA LEU A 61 34.66 -23.34 6.41
C LEU A 61 35.83 -24.33 6.51
N LEU A 62 35.77 -25.28 7.45
CA LEU A 62 36.81 -26.28 7.68
C LEU A 62 36.48 -27.61 6.96
N GLY A 63 35.45 -27.65 6.11
CA GLY A 63 35.02 -28.85 5.38
C GLY A 63 34.11 -29.78 6.19
N GLU A 64 33.69 -29.37 7.39
CA GLU A 64 32.77 -30.14 8.23
C GLU A 64 31.34 -30.10 7.68
N THR A 65 30.60 -31.20 7.80
CA THR A 65 29.17 -31.21 7.45
C THR A 65 28.35 -30.78 8.66
N ILE A 66 27.64 -29.65 8.54
CA ILE A 66 26.86 -29.06 9.62
C ILE A 66 25.37 -29.29 9.33
N PRO A 67 24.63 -30.03 10.19
CA PRO A 67 23.18 -30.10 10.11
C PRO A 67 22.54 -28.72 10.34
N VAL A 68 21.67 -28.29 9.43
CA VAL A 68 21.01 -26.99 9.49
C VAL A 68 19.52 -27.06 9.22
N LEU A 69 18.79 -26.15 9.86
CA LEU A 69 17.45 -25.76 9.46
C LEU A 69 17.57 -24.57 8.49
N ARG A 70 17.06 -24.74 7.28
CA ARG A 70 16.80 -23.64 6.33
C ARG A 70 15.35 -23.24 6.49
N VAL A 71 15.06 -22.08 7.06
CA VAL A 71 13.69 -21.61 7.35
C VAL A 71 13.49 -20.21 6.77
N LYS A 72 12.26 -19.86 6.38
CA LYS A 72 11.92 -18.50 5.91
C LYS A 72 12.51 -17.42 6.84
N GLY A 73 13.21 -16.46 6.25
CA GLY A 73 13.73 -15.29 6.93
C GLY A 73 12.70 -14.18 7.07
N SER A 74 12.74 -13.45 8.18
CA SER A 74 11.88 -12.31 8.43
C SER A 74 12.02 -11.24 7.34
N GLY A 75 10.88 -10.74 6.86
CA GLY A 75 10.81 -9.72 5.79
C GLY A 75 10.76 -10.26 4.37
N TRP A 76 10.86 -11.57 4.16
CA TRP A 76 10.68 -12.19 2.84
C TRP A 76 9.22 -12.59 2.60
N ASP A 77 8.72 -12.35 1.39
CA ASP A 77 7.44 -12.84 0.91
C ASP A 77 7.62 -14.24 0.28
N LEU A 78 6.81 -15.22 0.70
CA LEU A 78 6.84 -16.57 0.14
C LEU A 78 6.56 -16.59 -1.36
N ALA A 79 5.70 -15.70 -1.87
CA ALA A 79 5.36 -15.63 -3.28
C ALA A 79 6.57 -15.34 -4.17
N THR A 80 7.56 -14.63 -3.63
CA THR A 80 8.77 -14.17 -4.36
C THR A 80 10.07 -14.64 -3.72
N ILE A 81 10.02 -15.52 -2.72
CA ILE A 81 11.21 -15.92 -1.94
C ILE A 81 12.29 -16.56 -2.81
N GLU A 82 13.55 -16.27 -2.51
CA GLU A 82 14.73 -16.83 -3.19
C GLU A 82 15.59 -17.62 -2.18
N PRO A 83 16.59 -18.42 -2.60
CA PRO A 83 17.44 -19.19 -1.69
C PRO A 83 18.05 -18.39 -0.52
N PRO A 84 18.50 -17.12 -0.69
CA PRO A 84 18.96 -16.27 0.43
C PRO A 84 17.89 -15.94 1.47
N GLY A 85 16.61 -16.04 1.10
CA GLY A 85 15.47 -15.90 2.00
C GLY A 85 15.25 -17.09 2.93
N HIS A 86 16.05 -18.16 2.80
CA HIS A 86 16.06 -19.31 3.71
C HIS A 86 17.38 -19.39 4.51
N PRO A 87 17.59 -18.51 5.51
CA PRO A 87 18.76 -18.52 6.37
C PRO A 87 19.04 -19.93 6.92
N ALA A 88 20.31 -20.33 6.90
CA ALA A 88 20.78 -21.58 7.50
C ALA A 88 21.11 -21.36 8.97
N VAL A 89 20.44 -22.09 9.85
CA VAL A 89 20.66 -22.07 11.30
C VAL A 89 21.08 -23.47 11.75
N ARG A 90 22.12 -23.59 12.58
CA ARG A 90 22.56 -24.88 13.12
C ARG A 90 21.40 -25.59 13.82
N LEU A 91 21.12 -26.82 13.42
CA LEU A 91 19.92 -27.54 13.87
C LEU A 91 20.04 -28.05 15.31
N GLU A 92 21.15 -28.72 15.64
CA GLU A 92 21.32 -29.35 16.96
C GLU A 92 21.24 -28.36 18.13
N PRO A 93 21.87 -27.17 18.09
CA PRO A 93 21.72 -26.19 19.17
C PRO A 93 20.28 -25.71 19.35
N LEU A 94 19.52 -25.55 18.25
CA LEU A 94 18.10 -25.20 18.35
C LEU A 94 17.33 -26.31 19.06
N GLN A 95 17.53 -27.57 18.68
CA GLN A 95 16.85 -28.71 19.30
C GLN A 95 17.15 -28.83 20.80
N GLN A 96 18.39 -28.53 21.22
CA GLN A 96 18.77 -28.54 22.64
C GLN A 96 18.01 -27.52 23.47
N LEU A 97 17.58 -26.38 22.89
CA LEU A 97 16.78 -25.37 23.60
C LEU A 97 15.46 -25.93 24.11
N ARG A 98 14.93 -27.01 23.51
CA ARG A 98 13.70 -27.67 23.98
C ARG A 98 13.79 -28.13 25.43
N GLY A 99 14.99 -28.46 25.91
CA GLY A 99 15.25 -28.88 27.29
C GLY A 99 15.11 -27.76 28.34
N LEU A 100 14.94 -26.51 27.91
CA LEU A 100 14.70 -25.39 28.82
C LEU A 100 13.23 -25.36 29.27
N ASP A 101 13.00 -24.94 30.51
CA ASP A 101 11.65 -24.75 31.03
C ASP A 101 10.97 -23.55 30.35
N ALA A 102 11.69 -22.43 30.24
CA ALA A 102 11.24 -21.19 29.61
C ALA A 102 12.39 -20.49 28.87
N LEU A 103 12.04 -19.68 27.87
CA LEU A 103 12.97 -18.86 27.09
C LEU A 103 12.26 -17.57 26.68
N SER A 104 12.87 -16.41 26.96
CA SER A 104 12.31 -15.12 26.52
C SER A 104 12.49 -14.94 25.01
N ASP A 105 11.68 -14.08 24.42
CA ASP A 105 11.75 -13.77 22.99
C ASP A 105 13.10 -13.20 22.55
N GLU A 106 13.70 -12.32 23.35
CA GLU A 106 15.02 -11.77 23.08
C GLU A 106 16.10 -12.86 23.13
N ALA A 107 16.02 -13.76 24.12
CA ALA A 107 16.94 -14.87 24.25
C ALA A 107 16.76 -15.89 23.12
N MET A 108 15.53 -16.15 22.68
CA MET A 108 15.20 -16.99 21.54
C MET A 108 15.80 -16.42 20.24
N VAL A 109 15.54 -15.15 19.94
CA VAL A 109 16.10 -14.50 18.74
C VAL A 109 17.62 -14.43 18.80
N ALA A 110 18.19 -14.15 19.96
CA ALA A 110 19.64 -14.17 20.15
C ALA A 110 20.22 -15.58 19.88
N ALA A 111 19.61 -16.64 20.40
CA ALA A 111 20.04 -18.00 20.17
C ALA A 111 19.94 -18.40 18.69
N GLN A 112 18.86 -18.02 18.00
CA GLN A 112 18.72 -18.24 16.56
C GLN A 112 19.80 -17.50 15.76
N ARG A 113 20.06 -16.22 16.07
CA ARG A 113 21.09 -15.42 15.40
C ARG A 113 22.51 -15.92 15.66
N GLN A 114 22.82 -16.34 16.89
CA GLN A 114 24.12 -16.90 17.25
C GLN A 114 24.44 -18.18 16.49
N ASN A 115 23.42 -18.90 16.04
CA ASN A 115 23.55 -20.17 15.31
C ASN A 115 23.40 -20.03 13.79
N LEU A 116 23.34 -18.81 13.26
CA LEU A 116 23.39 -18.57 11.81
C LEU A 116 24.74 -19.01 11.24
N ILE A 117 24.70 -19.70 10.10
CA ILE A 117 25.91 -20.03 9.34
C ILE A 117 26.49 -18.79 8.66
N ASP A 118 25.63 -17.96 8.06
CA ASP A 118 26.00 -16.65 7.53
C ASP A 118 25.44 -15.55 8.45
N PRO A 119 26.30 -14.80 9.16
CA PRO A 119 25.86 -13.71 10.04
C PRO A 119 25.14 -12.56 9.32
N LYS A 120 25.30 -12.45 7.99
CA LYS A 120 24.63 -11.44 7.15
C LYS A 120 23.26 -11.90 6.66
N ALA A 121 22.91 -13.17 6.82
CA ALA A 121 21.62 -13.69 6.45
C ALA A 121 20.48 -12.99 7.24
N PRO A 122 19.26 -12.93 6.70
CA PRO A 122 18.12 -12.38 7.42
C PRO A 122 17.87 -13.17 8.71
N ASN A 123 17.19 -12.53 9.67
CA ASN A 123 16.74 -13.21 10.87
C ASN A 123 15.85 -14.40 10.52
N PRO A 124 16.03 -15.58 11.12
CA PRO A 124 15.06 -16.67 11.02
C PRO A 124 13.69 -16.23 11.55
N SER A 125 12.62 -16.85 11.04
CA SER A 125 11.28 -16.67 11.59
C SER A 125 11.24 -16.97 13.10
N VAL A 126 10.35 -16.28 13.82
CA VAL A 126 10.07 -16.51 15.24
C VAL A 126 9.64 -17.96 15.52
N GLU A 127 9.04 -18.61 14.53
CA GLU A 127 8.58 -20.00 14.61
C GLU A 127 9.68 -21.03 14.28
N ALA A 128 10.92 -20.60 14.01
CA ALA A 128 12.02 -21.50 13.65
C ALA A 128 12.23 -22.63 14.65
N LEU A 129 11.96 -22.42 15.95
CA LEU A 129 12.05 -23.47 16.96
C LEU A 129 10.98 -24.55 16.79
N LEU A 130 9.75 -24.18 16.41
CA LEU A 130 8.69 -25.15 16.12
C LEU A 130 9.12 -26.04 14.95
N HIS A 131 9.64 -25.43 13.89
CA HIS A 131 10.20 -26.15 12.74
C HIS A 131 11.41 -27.04 13.13
N ALA A 132 12.22 -26.63 14.10
CA ALA A 132 13.37 -27.41 14.57
C ALA A 132 12.98 -28.61 15.44
N PHE A 133 11.93 -28.48 16.27
CA PHE A 133 11.51 -29.51 17.23
C PHE A 133 10.75 -30.65 16.58
N LEU A 134 10.08 -30.40 15.46
CA LEU A 134 9.43 -31.46 14.69
C LEU A 134 10.47 -32.29 13.92
N PRO A 135 10.33 -33.61 13.80
CA PRO A 135 11.36 -34.48 13.22
C PRO A 135 11.47 -34.42 11.69
N HIS A 136 10.48 -33.83 11.01
CA HIS A 136 10.33 -33.94 9.56
C HIS A 136 11.30 -33.08 8.74
N THR A 137 11.67 -33.56 7.56
CA THR A 137 12.61 -32.86 6.65
C THR A 137 12.01 -31.58 6.09
N PHE A 138 10.83 -31.66 5.47
CA PHE A 138 10.10 -30.51 4.92
C PHE A 138 8.89 -30.20 5.79
N ILE A 139 8.73 -28.93 6.12
CA ILE A 139 7.63 -28.43 6.94
C ILE A 139 7.07 -27.18 6.27
N ASP A 140 5.76 -27.18 6.07
CA ASP A 140 4.98 -26.05 5.59
C ASP A 140 4.08 -25.53 6.70
N HIS A 141 3.93 -24.22 6.77
CA HIS A 141 3.02 -23.52 7.66
C HIS A 141 2.25 -22.46 6.88
N THR A 142 0.92 -22.52 6.94
CA THR A 142 0.02 -21.60 6.26
C THR A 142 -1.05 -21.05 7.21
N HIS A 143 -1.65 -19.94 6.80
CA HIS A 143 -2.77 -19.29 7.47
C HIS A 143 -4.02 -19.43 6.60
N ALA A 144 -4.29 -20.65 6.14
CA ALA A 144 -5.30 -20.90 5.14
C ALA A 144 -6.68 -20.46 5.63
N ILE A 145 -7.42 -19.71 4.80
CA ILE A 145 -8.72 -19.13 5.15
C ILE A 145 -9.71 -20.20 5.61
N ALA A 146 -9.74 -21.33 4.90
CA ALA A 146 -10.62 -22.44 5.22
C ALA A 146 -10.30 -23.04 6.58
N LEU A 147 -9.02 -23.17 6.95
CA LEU A 147 -8.66 -23.63 8.28
C LEU A 147 -9.06 -22.59 9.33
N LEU A 148 -8.69 -21.32 9.16
CA LEU A 148 -8.99 -20.27 10.14
C LEU A 148 -10.49 -20.17 10.40
N ALA A 149 -11.32 -20.36 9.37
CA ALA A 149 -12.76 -20.39 9.54
C ALA A 149 -13.26 -21.52 10.46
N LEU A 150 -12.53 -22.64 10.57
CA LEU A 150 -12.81 -23.70 11.54
C LEU A 150 -12.14 -23.44 12.90
N ALA A 151 -10.90 -22.94 12.87
CA ALA A 151 -10.04 -22.76 14.03
C ALA A 151 -10.46 -21.57 14.92
N ASP A 152 -11.10 -20.55 14.34
CA ASP A 152 -11.62 -19.37 15.03
C ASP A 152 -13.09 -19.55 15.43
N GLN A 153 -13.42 -20.68 16.07
CA GLN A 153 -14.76 -20.99 16.58
C GLN A 153 -14.70 -21.54 18.01
N PRO A 154 -15.77 -21.38 18.81
CA PRO A 154 -15.78 -21.88 20.20
C PRO A 154 -15.61 -23.41 20.30
N ASN A 155 -16.06 -24.15 19.30
CA ASN A 155 -15.96 -25.61 19.18
C ASN A 155 -14.91 -26.04 18.15
N ALA A 156 -13.89 -25.21 17.89
CA ALA A 156 -12.87 -25.46 16.87
C ALA A 156 -12.20 -26.83 16.98
N ALA A 157 -11.93 -27.32 18.19
CA ALA A 157 -11.34 -28.65 18.41
C ALA A 157 -12.24 -29.77 17.88
N GLU A 158 -13.55 -29.69 18.11
CA GLU A 158 -14.53 -30.68 17.63
C GLU A 158 -14.63 -30.65 16.11
N LEU A 159 -14.72 -29.45 15.51
CA LEU A 159 -14.76 -29.27 14.06
C LEU A 159 -13.49 -29.80 13.39
N CYS A 160 -12.32 -29.48 13.94
CA CYS A 160 -11.06 -29.97 13.39
C CYS A 160 -10.93 -31.49 13.55
N GLN A 161 -11.41 -32.06 14.65
CA GLN A 161 -11.44 -33.52 14.83
C GLN A 161 -12.38 -34.20 13.83
N GLU A 162 -13.53 -33.60 13.52
CA GLU A 162 -14.48 -34.10 12.52
C GLU A 162 -13.87 -34.10 11.10
N VAL A 163 -13.19 -33.01 10.72
CA VAL A 163 -12.61 -32.85 9.38
C VAL A 163 -11.35 -33.69 9.19
N TYR A 164 -10.46 -33.69 10.18
CA TYR A 164 -9.12 -34.26 10.02
C TYR A 164 -8.95 -35.63 10.65
N GLY A 165 -9.76 -35.98 11.65
CA GLY A 165 -9.60 -37.20 12.43
C GLY A 165 -8.17 -37.33 12.98
N ASP A 166 -7.61 -38.53 12.88
CA ASP A 166 -6.26 -38.83 13.39
C ASP A 166 -5.13 -38.37 12.45
N ARG A 167 -5.45 -37.68 11.34
CA ARG A 167 -4.44 -37.22 10.36
C ARG A 167 -3.65 -36.01 10.83
N VAL A 168 -4.14 -35.27 11.83
CA VAL A 168 -3.46 -34.09 12.38
C VAL A 168 -3.47 -34.14 13.90
N ALA A 169 -2.44 -33.58 14.54
CA ALA A 169 -2.51 -33.30 15.98
C ALA A 169 -3.06 -31.89 16.22
N LEU A 170 -3.96 -31.77 17.20
CA LEU A 170 -4.53 -30.49 17.62
C LEU A 170 -3.64 -29.87 18.70
N VAL A 171 -3.27 -28.61 18.52
CA VAL A 171 -2.54 -27.81 19.50
C VAL A 171 -3.47 -26.71 20.00
N PRO A 172 -3.76 -26.64 21.30
CA PRO A 172 -4.55 -25.54 21.84
C PRO A 172 -3.86 -24.20 21.58
N TYR A 173 -4.62 -23.12 21.61
CA TYR A 173 -4.05 -21.79 21.42
C TYR A 173 -2.97 -21.51 22.48
N VAL A 174 -1.78 -21.17 21.99
CA VAL A 174 -0.62 -20.72 22.77
C VAL A 174 0.01 -19.57 21.99
N MET A 175 0.36 -18.50 22.69
CA MET A 175 1.03 -17.35 22.08
C MET A 175 2.29 -17.81 21.30
N PRO A 176 2.48 -17.36 20.03
CA PRO A 176 3.63 -17.74 19.23
C PRO A 176 4.98 -17.51 19.92
N GLY A 177 5.92 -18.44 19.73
CA GLY A 177 7.24 -18.39 20.34
C GLY A 177 7.68 -19.75 20.91
N PHE A 178 8.54 -19.71 21.94
CA PHE A 178 9.12 -20.93 22.53
C PHE A 178 8.07 -21.87 23.13
N ALA A 179 7.07 -21.33 23.84
CA ALA A 179 6.02 -22.12 24.46
C ALA A 179 5.17 -22.88 23.42
N LEU A 180 4.79 -22.19 22.33
CA LEU A 180 4.07 -22.81 21.23
C LEU A 180 4.91 -23.91 20.54
N ALA A 181 6.21 -23.67 20.34
CA ALA A 181 7.09 -24.67 19.76
C ALA A 181 7.14 -25.97 20.59
N LYS A 182 7.19 -25.85 21.93
CA LYS A 182 7.14 -27.01 22.83
C LYS A 182 5.78 -27.72 22.78
N ALA A 183 4.69 -26.97 22.90
CA ALA A 183 3.33 -27.50 22.85
C ALA A 183 3.04 -28.25 21.53
N ALA A 184 3.50 -27.71 20.41
CA ALA A 184 3.37 -28.35 19.11
C ALA A 184 4.15 -29.68 19.01
N ALA A 185 5.36 -29.72 19.56
CA ALA A 185 6.17 -30.93 19.57
C ALA A 185 5.57 -32.02 20.49
N GLU A 186 5.07 -31.63 21.66
CA GLU A 186 4.40 -32.53 22.61
C GLU A 186 3.10 -33.10 22.03
N ALA A 187 2.29 -32.26 21.38
CA ALA A 187 1.06 -32.70 20.71
C ALA A 187 1.37 -33.67 19.56
N TYR A 188 2.39 -33.37 18.75
CA TYR A 188 2.85 -34.29 17.69
C TYR A 188 3.29 -35.64 18.27
N GLU A 189 4.12 -35.65 19.31
CA GLU A 189 4.64 -36.88 19.93
C GLU A 189 3.53 -37.72 20.55
N ALA A 190 2.57 -37.08 21.22
CA ALA A 190 1.41 -37.74 21.78
C ALA A 190 0.54 -38.41 20.70
N ALA A 191 0.30 -37.72 19.58
CA ALA A 191 -0.46 -38.27 18.46
C ALA A 191 0.32 -39.40 17.73
N ALA A 192 1.62 -39.20 17.50
CA ALA A 192 2.49 -40.18 16.84
C ALA A 192 2.66 -41.46 17.67
N ALA A 193 2.56 -41.39 19.00
CA ALA A 193 2.60 -42.57 19.88
C ALA A 193 1.44 -43.56 19.60
N GLY A 194 0.34 -43.09 19.01
CA GLY A 194 -0.78 -43.93 18.57
C GLY A 194 -0.50 -44.80 17.34
N GLY A 195 0.65 -44.63 16.68
CA GLY A 195 1.08 -45.42 15.52
C GLY A 195 0.43 -45.02 14.19
N ALA A 196 -0.49 -44.05 14.18
CA ALA A 196 -1.04 -43.45 12.97
C ALA A 196 -0.03 -42.48 12.34
N GLU A 197 -0.04 -42.40 11.00
CA GLU A 197 0.76 -41.41 10.29
C GLU A 197 0.12 -40.02 10.41
N ILE A 198 0.83 -39.10 11.07
CA ILE A 198 0.39 -37.71 11.23
C ILE A 198 0.85 -36.89 10.02
N GLU A 199 -0.09 -36.32 9.29
CA GLU A 199 0.15 -35.50 8.09
C GLU A 199 0.45 -34.03 8.42
N GLY A 200 -0.01 -33.54 9.58
CA GLY A 200 0.06 -32.12 9.95
C GLY A 200 -0.27 -31.79 11.41
N LEU A 201 -0.25 -30.49 11.73
CA LEU A 201 -0.74 -29.94 13.00
C LEU A 201 -1.74 -28.83 12.73
N VAL A 202 -2.81 -28.79 13.52
CA VAL A 202 -3.70 -27.63 13.57
C VAL A 202 -3.42 -26.88 14.86
N LEU A 203 -2.92 -25.65 14.73
CA LEU A 203 -2.82 -24.71 15.83
C LEU A 203 -4.15 -23.95 15.91
N LEU A 204 -4.95 -24.22 16.94
CA LEU A 204 -6.23 -23.54 17.12
C LEU A 204 -6.01 -22.02 17.23
N GLN A 205 -6.86 -21.25 16.54
CA GLN A 205 -6.77 -19.78 16.42
C GLN A 205 -5.42 -19.25 15.92
N HIS A 206 -4.71 -20.04 15.11
CA HIS A 206 -3.43 -19.65 14.53
C HIS A 206 -3.26 -20.16 13.10
N GLY A 207 -3.10 -21.46 12.85
CA GLY A 207 -2.81 -21.92 11.50
C GLY A 207 -2.50 -23.41 11.34
N LEU A 208 -2.17 -23.78 10.10
CA LEU A 208 -1.97 -25.18 9.68
C LEU A 208 -0.50 -25.46 9.48
N PHE A 209 -0.05 -26.65 9.87
CA PHE A 209 1.22 -27.21 9.45
C PHE A 209 1.01 -28.51 8.68
N SER A 210 1.86 -28.76 7.69
CA SER A 210 1.99 -30.06 7.05
C SER A 210 3.46 -30.46 6.96
N PHE A 211 3.72 -31.77 6.91
CA PHE A 211 5.07 -32.31 6.94
C PHE A 211 5.31 -33.36 5.88
N GLY A 212 6.56 -33.51 5.43
CA GLY A 212 6.94 -34.53 4.46
C GLY A 212 8.43 -34.86 4.45
N ALA A 213 8.76 -36.02 3.90
CA ALA A 213 10.13 -36.39 3.55
C ALA A 213 10.64 -35.62 2.32
N THR A 214 9.71 -35.20 1.44
CA THR A 214 9.99 -34.38 0.25
C THR A 214 9.14 -33.10 0.27
N ALA A 215 9.58 -32.09 -0.49
CA ALA A 215 8.82 -30.85 -0.68
C ALA A 215 7.45 -31.09 -1.33
N GLU A 216 7.36 -32.06 -2.23
CA GLU A 216 6.09 -32.46 -2.88
C GLU A 216 5.14 -33.03 -1.84
N GLN A 217 5.60 -33.95 -1.00
CA GLN A 217 4.75 -34.60 0.00
C GLN A 217 4.21 -33.60 1.03
N SER A 218 5.04 -32.66 1.52
CA SER A 218 4.57 -31.63 2.46
C SER A 218 3.55 -30.71 1.81
N TYR A 219 3.80 -30.27 0.58
CA TYR A 219 2.88 -29.45 -0.21
C TYR A 219 1.55 -30.18 -0.48
N ASP A 220 1.59 -31.42 -0.95
CA ASP A 220 0.39 -32.23 -1.24
C ASP A 220 -0.48 -32.44 0.00
N ARG A 221 0.16 -32.64 1.17
CA ARG A 221 -0.54 -32.71 2.46
C ARG A 221 -1.19 -31.39 2.80
N MET A 222 -0.49 -30.26 2.64
CA MET A 222 -1.06 -28.93 2.88
C MET A 222 -2.33 -28.73 2.05
N ILE A 223 -2.26 -28.96 0.74
CA ILE A 223 -3.40 -28.77 -0.16
C ILE A 223 -4.57 -29.71 0.21
N ARG A 224 -4.30 -30.99 0.48
CA ARG A 224 -5.36 -31.95 0.87
C ARG A 224 -6.03 -31.60 2.20
N LEU A 225 -5.27 -31.13 3.18
CA LEU A 225 -5.82 -30.70 4.47
C LEU A 225 -6.69 -29.46 4.28
N VAL A 226 -6.23 -28.46 3.53
CA VAL A 226 -7.04 -27.26 3.25
C VAL A 226 -8.31 -27.60 2.47
N GLN A 227 -8.23 -28.46 1.46
CA GLN A 227 -9.39 -28.90 0.68
C GLN A 227 -10.44 -29.64 1.53
N ALA A 228 -10.03 -30.41 2.55
CA ALA A 228 -10.95 -31.05 3.47
C ALA A 228 -11.76 -30.02 4.29
N ALA A 229 -11.12 -28.93 4.74
CA ALA A 229 -11.83 -27.82 5.37
C ALA A 229 -12.76 -27.08 4.41
N GLU A 230 -12.32 -26.84 3.17
CA GLU A 230 -13.15 -26.20 2.13
C GLU A 230 -14.38 -27.04 1.79
N GLU A 231 -14.26 -28.37 1.77
CA GLU A 231 -15.39 -29.27 1.51
C GLU A 231 -16.48 -29.12 2.56
N LEU A 232 -16.12 -29.11 3.85
CA LEU A 232 -17.08 -28.85 4.93
C LEU A 232 -17.71 -27.45 4.80
N LEU A 233 -16.91 -26.42 4.56
CA LEU A 233 -17.40 -25.05 4.40
C LEU A 233 -18.31 -24.87 3.18
N SER A 234 -18.11 -25.65 2.12
CA SER A 234 -18.94 -25.59 0.91
C SER A 234 -20.37 -26.11 1.14
N GLN A 235 -20.57 -26.91 2.19
CA GLN A 235 -21.87 -27.45 2.59
C GLN A 235 -22.67 -26.46 3.46
N ALA A 236 -22.01 -25.42 3.99
CA ALA A 236 -22.66 -24.43 4.85
C ALA A 236 -23.44 -23.38 4.04
N GLU A 237 -24.68 -23.13 4.43
CA GLU A 237 -25.49 -22.06 3.84
C GLU A 237 -25.12 -20.70 4.43
N ARG A 238 -24.72 -19.76 3.56
CA ARG A 238 -24.46 -18.38 3.99
C ARG A 238 -25.75 -17.64 4.24
N ARG A 239 -25.98 -17.26 5.49
CA ARG A 239 -27.07 -16.35 5.86
C ARG A 239 -26.59 -14.91 5.82
N ILE A 240 -27.14 -14.11 4.91
CA ILE A 240 -26.90 -12.67 4.82
C ILE A 240 -28.10 -11.92 5.43
N LEU A 241 -27.82 -10.96 6.31
CA LEU A 241 -28.83 -10.06 6.88
C LEU A 241 -28.62 -8.65 6.31
N PRO A 242 -29.29 -8.26 5.21
CA PRO A 242 -28.95 -7.03 4.50
C PRO A 242 -29.20 -5.78 5.36
N ALA A 243 -28.20 -4.90 5.43
CA ALA A 243 -28.29 -3.57 6.00
C ALA A 243 -28.95 -2.58 5.03
N ALA A 244 -29.48 -1.48 5.57
CA ALA A 244 -30.05 -0.40 4.75
C ALA A 244 -28.92 0.41 4.09
N VAL A 245 -28.75 0.24 2.78
CA VAL A 245 -27.78 0.98 1.96
C VAL A 245 -28.49 1.65 0.78
N PRO A 246 -28.07 2.85 0.35
CA PRO A 246 -28.65 3.49 -0.83
C PRO A 246 -28.43 2.66 -2.10
N SER A 247 -29.38 2.73 -3.04
CA SER A 247 -29.25 2.07 -4.35
C SER A 247 -28.09 2.61 -5.19
N ARG A 248 -27.75 3.89 -4.99
CA ARG A 248 -26.62 4.56 -5.65
C ARG A 248 -25.78 5.31 -4.60
N PRO A 249 -24.86 4.62 -3.92
CA PRO A 249 -24.00 5.24 -2.92
C PRO A 249 -23.00 6.21 -3.58
N THR A 250 -22.58 7.21 -2.83
CA THR A 250 -21.53 8.15 -3.24
C THR A 250 -20.25 7.38 -3.56
N PRO A 251 -19.58 7.65 -4.69
CA PRO A 251 -18.40 6.89 -5.09
C PRO A 251 -17.20 7.15 -4.17
N ALA A 252 -16.29 6.17 -4.11
CA ALA A 252 -15.05 6.26 -3.34
C ALA A 252 -14.24 7.53 -3.66
N SER A 253 -14.19 7.94 -4.93
CA SER A 253 -13.47 9.14 -5.37
C SER A 253 -13.94 10.43 -4.69
N ALA A 254 -15.19 10.49 -4.20
CA ALA A 254 -15.73 11.63 -3.47
C ALA A 254 -15.67 11.45 -1.94
N LEU A 255 -15.81 10.22 -1.43
CA LEU A 255 -15.79 9.94 0.00
C LEU A 255 -14.38 9.89 0.60
N LEU A 256 -13.43 9.28 -0.10
CA LEU A 256 -12.08 9.07 0.42
C LEU A 256 -11.32 10.38 0.73
N PRO A 257 -11.44 11.46 -0.07
CA PRO A 257 -10.82 12.75 0.29
C PRO A 257 -11.33 13.30 1.62
N VAL A 258 -12.64 13.20 1.88
CA VAL A 258 -13.26 13.60 3.15
C VAL A 258 -12.69 12.76 4.30
N LEU A 259 -12.58 11.45 4.10
CA LEU A 259 -12.02 10.53 5.08
C LEU A 259 -10.54 10.80 5.38
N ARG A 260 -9.70 11.12 4.37
CA ARG A 260 -8.32 11.59 4.59
C ARG A 260 -8.30 12.83 5.48
N GLY A 261 -9.24 13.75 5.26
CA GLY A 261 -9.42 14.95 6.07
C GLY A 261 -9.73 14.66 7.54
N LEU A 262 -10.66 13.73 7.78
CA LEU A 262 -11.03 13.30 9.13
C LEU A 262 -9.85 12.66 9.87
N LEU A 263 -9.15 11.73 9.22
CA LEU A 263 -7.95 11.08 9.77
C LEU A 263 -6.84 12.10 10.06
N HIS A 264 -6.68 13.10 9.20
CA HIS A 264 -5.71 14.18 9.40
C HIS A 264 -6.00 15.01 10.65
N ARG A 265 -7.25 15.44 10.83
CA ARG A 265 -7.64 16.23 12.01
C ARG A 265 -7.57 15.43 13.31
N ALA A 266 -7.84 14.14 13.25
CA ALA A 266 -7.78 13.24 14.40
C ALA A 266 -6.36 12.76 14.75
N ALA A 267 -5.39 12.97 13.86
CA ALA A 267 -4.01 12.53 14.07
C ALA A 267 -3.36 13.29 15.24
N GLY A 268 -3.08 12.58 16.32
CA GLY A 268 -2.26 13.08 17.42
C GLY A 268 -0.75 13.13 17.09
N PRO A 269 0.09 13.55 18.05
CA PRO A 269 1.55 13.62 17.85
C PRO A 269 2.19 12.31 17.40
N GLU A 270 1.69 11.18 17.89
CA GLU A 270 2.14 9.82 17.54
C GLU A 270 1.83 9.43 16.08
N ALA A 271 0.85 10.10 15.47
CA ALA A 271 0.41 9.87 14.09
C ALA A 271 0.96 10.91 13.10
N ALA A 272 1.85 11.80 13.54
CA ALA A 272 2.43 12.83 12.70
C ALA A 272 3.45 12.23 11.69
N PRO A 273 3.51 12.73 10.44
CA PRO A 273 2.58 13.68 9.84
C PRO A 273 1.21 13.05 9.57
N GLY A 274 0.12 13.75 9.89
CA GLY A 274 -1.25 13.23 9.81
C GLY A 274 -1.81 13.02 8.40
N ARG A 275 -1.00 12.78 7.38
CA ARG A 275 -1.47 12.43 6.03
C ARG A 275 -1.46 10.91 5.88
N TRP A 276 -2.46 10.38 5.20
CA TRP A 276 -2.64 8.94 5.03
C TRP A 276 -3.04 8.61 3.59
N LEU A 277 -2.62 7.45 3.10
CA LEU A 277 -3.11 6.88 1.85
C LEU A 277 -4.20 5.88 2.15
N LEU A 278 -5.17 5.80 1.25
CA LEU A 278 -6.33 4.92 1.37
C LEU A 278 -6.39 3.98 0.17
N ASP A 279 -6.77 2.73 0.41
CA ASP A 279 -7.06 1.73 -0.61
C ASP A 279 -8.44 1.14 -0.33
N CYS A 280 -9.40 1.37 -1.23
CA CYS A 280 -10.79 0.95 -1.07
C CYS A 280 -11.08 -0.32 -1.88
N ARG A 281 -11.68 -1.31 -1.22
CA ARG A 281 -12.02 -2.62 -1.77
C ARG A 281 -13.51 -2.88 -1.66
N SER A 282 -14.10 -3.12 -2.82
CA SER A 282 -15.53 -3.41 -2.99
C SER A 282 -15.74 -4.79 -3.60
N SER A 283 -14.88 -5.76 -3.28
CA SER A 283 -15.08 -7.16 -3.70
C SER A 283 -16.38 -7.73 -3.13
N ALA A 284 -16.87 -8.81 -3.72
CA ALA A 284 -18.11 -9.43 -3.25
C ALA A 284 -18.07 -9.80 -1.74
N PRO A 285 -17.00 -10.42 -1.20
CA PRO A 285 -16.91 -10.67 0.24
C PRO A 285 -16.85 -9.39 1.09
N ALA A 286 -16.15 -8.36 0.63
CA ALA A 286 -16.09 -7.08 1.35
C ALA A 286 -17.48 -6.43 1.42
N LEU A 287 -18.22 -6.40 0.30
CA LEU A 287 -19.58 -5.86 0.24
C LEU A 287 -20.58 -6.73 1.02
N GLU A 288 -20.47 -8.05 0.98
CA GLU A 288 -21.29 -8.98 1.76
C GLU A 288 -21.13 -8.70 3.26
N LEU A 289 -19.89 -8.54 3.72
CA LEU A 289 -19.59 -8.20 5.11
C LEU A 289 -20.13 -6.82 5.50
N VAL A 290 -19.76 -5.76 4.75
CA VAL A 290 -20.09 -4.38 5.17
C VAL A 290 -21.57 -4.05 5.03
N ASN A 291 -22.31 -4.83 4.24
CA ASN A 291 -23.75 -4.67 4.06
C ASN A 291 -24.56 -5.66 4.91
N ASP A 292 -23.96 -6.29 5.93
CA ASP A 292 -24.69 -7.12 6.89
C ASP A 292 -25.03 -6.34 8.17
N GLN A 293 -26.23 -6.56 8.72
CA GLN A 293 -26.70 -5.96 9.96
C GLN A 293 -25.82 -6.33 11.18
N ARG A 294 -25.04 -7.41 11.10
CA ARG A 294 -24.15 -7.87 12.16
C ARG A 294 -22.76 -7.21 12.11
N LEU A 295 -22.47 -6.34 11.15
CA LEU A 295 -21.15 -5.72 10.98
C LEU A 295 -20.56 -5.15 12.28
N SER A 296 -21.35 -4.41 13.07
CA SER A 296 -20.87 -3.81 14.33
C SER A 296 -20.49 -4.86 15.37
N ARG A 297 -21.18 -6.01 15.42
CA ARG A 297 -20.79 -7.14 16.28
C ARG A 297 -19.47 -7.73 15.76
N TRP A 298 -19.37 -7.98 14.47
CA TRP A 298 -18.20 -8.61 13.87
C TRP A 298 -16.94 -7.78 14.04
N ALA A 299 -17.04 -6.46 13.87
CA ALA A 299 -15.94 -5.52 14.06
C ALA A 299 -15.37 -5.51 15.49
N SER A 300 -16.14 -5.93 16.50
CA SER A 300 -15.69 -6.00 17.90
C SER A 300 -15.27 -7.41 18.35
N CYS A 301 -15.37 -8.42 17.48
CA CYS A 301 -15.03 -9.81 17.84
C CYS A 301 -13.53 -10.10 17.81
N GLY A 302 -12.71 -9.24 17.18
CA GLY A 302 -11.29 -9.48 16.96
C GLY A 302 -10.96 -9.87 15.51
N VAL A 303 -9.72 -10.30 15.30
CA VAL A 303 -9.16 -10.66 13.99
C VAL A 303 -8.61 -12.08 13.98
N ALA A 304 -8.48 -12.67 12.80
CA ALA A 304 -8.20 -14.11 12.64
C ALA A 304 -6.73 -14.52 12.92
N THR A 305 -5.75 -13.61 12.75
CA THR A 305 -4.33 -13.96 12.92
C THR A 305 -3.50 -12.79 13.47
N PRO A 306 -2.28 -13.03 14.01
CA PRO A 306 -1.38 -11.96 14.45
C PRO A 306 -1.05 -10.92 13.38
N ASP A 307 -0.87 -11.35 12.11
CA ASP A 307 -0.61 -10.43 10.99
C ASP A 307 -1.76 -9.44 10.77
N HIS A 308 -3.01 -9.81 11.10
CA HIS A 308 -4.12 -8.87 11.11
C HIS A 308 -3.93 -7.82 12.20
N VAL A 309 -3.63 -8.23 13.43
CA VAL A 309 -3.52 -7.31 14.57
C VAL A 309 -2.51 -6.19 14.30
N ILE A 310 -1.31 -6.51 13.82
CA ILE A 310 -0.28 -5.48 13.58
C ILE A 310 -0.54 -4.59 12.36
N ARG A 311 -1.38 -5.03 11.40
CA ARG A 311 -1.65 -4.29 10.16
C ARG A 311 -2.99 -3.57 10.17
N THR A 312 -3.99 -4.12 10.85
CA THR A 312 -5.38 -3.62 10.91
C THR A 312 -5.83 -3.21 12.32
N LYS A 313 -5.00 -3.43 13.35
CA LYS A 313 -5.38 -3.39 14.78
C LYS A 313 -6.38 -4.50 15.13
N ALA A 314 -6.94 -4.46 16.33
CA ALA A 314 -7.91 -5.43 16.84
C ALA A 314 -9.23 -5.52 16.03
N GLY A 315 -9.53 -4.55 15.16
CA GLY A 315 -10.72 -4.55 14.32
C GLY A 315 -10.91 -3.24 13.55
N PRO A 316 -11.80 -3.24 12.54
CA PRO A 316 -12.07 -2.06 11.74
C PRO A 316 -12.89 -1.02 12.50
N LEU A 317 -12.74 0.24 12.12
CA LEU A 317 -13.73 1.28 12.41
C LEU A 317 -14.94 1.09 11.50
N VAL A 318 -16.14 0.96 12.07
CA VAL A 318 -17.40 0.95 11.32
C VAL A 318 -17.94 2.38 11.21
N LEU A 319 -18.12 2.87 9.98
CA LEU A 319 -18.74 4.16 9.70
C LEU A 319 -20.21 4.01 9.30
N PRO A 320 -21.00 5.10 9.34
CA PRO A 320 -22.33 5.11 8.75
C PRO A 320 -22.31 4.72 7.26
N ALA A 321 -23.42 4.17 6.78
CA ALA A 321 -23.58 3.84 5.37
C ALA A 321 -23.23 5.03 4.47
N ALA A 322 -22.58 4.75 3.34
CA ALA A 322 -22.24 5.75 2.34
C ALA A 322 -23.51 6.52 1.93
N PRO A 323 -23.49 7.87 1.94
CA PRO A 323 -24.66 8.67 1.59
C PRO A 323 -24.99 8.49 0.11
N PRO A 324 -26.25 8.70 -0.32
CA PRO A 324 -26.61 8.61 -1.73
C PRO A 324 -25.81 9.61 -2.56
N ALA A 325 -25.42 9.22 -3.77
CA ALA A 325 -24.79 10.13 -4.71
C ALA A 325 -25.76 11.26 -5.11
N PRO A 326 -25.30 12.52 -5.24
CA PRO A 326 -26.16 13.61 -5.67
C PRO A 326 -26.76 13.31 -7.05
N ASN A 327 -28.03 13.69 -7.24
CA ASN A 327 -28.79 13.38 -8.45
C ASN A 327 -28.29 14.26 -9.62
N PRO A 328 -27.74 13.69 -10.71
CA PRO A 328 -27.15 14.48 -11.80
C PRO A 328 -28.15 15.31 -12.61
N VAL A 329 -29.47 15.08 -12.45
CA VAL A 329 -30.53 15.74 -13.23
C VAL A 329 -31.11 16.97 -12.53
N ALA A 330 -30.84 17.20 -11.25
CA ALA A 330 -31.46 18.26 -10.46
C ALA A 330 -30.69 19.61 -10.47
N SER A 331 -29.52 19.69 -11.10
CA SER A 331 -28.59 20.82 -10.90
C SER A 331 -28.47 21.79 -12.07
N LEU A 332 -29.57 22.12 -12.76
CA LEU A 332 -29.56 23.25 -13.71
C LEU A 332 -30.72 24.25 -13.60
N ASP A 333 -31.86 23.95 -12.94
CA ASP A 333 -33.01 24.90 -12.93
C ASP A 333 -33.94 24.81 -11.69
N SER A 334 -33.44 24.78 -10.45
CA SER A 334 -34.36 24.95 -9.29
C SER A 334 -33.75 25.59 -8.05
N ASP A 335 -34.04 26.88 -7.86
CA ASP A 335 -34.06 27.59 -6.55
C ASP A 335 -35.33 27.19 -5.74
N GLY A 336 -35.65 25.89 -5.68
CA GLY A 336 -36.77 25.36 -4.91
C GLY A 336 -36.30 24.57 -3.70
N PRO A 337 -37.01 24.61 -2.55
CA PRO A 337 -36.63 23.82 -1.38
C PRO A 337 -36.73 22.33 -1.72
N ASP A 338 -35.64 21.63 -1.46
CA ASP A 338 -35.46 20.19 -1.64
C ASP A 338 -36.60 19.44 -0.90
N THR A 339 -37.54 18.87 -1.65
CA THR A 339 -38.68 18.15 -1.09
C THR A 339 -38.35 16.67 -1.00
N GLY A 340 -37.89 16.26 0.20
CA GLY A 340 -38.15 14.92 0.73
C GLY A 340 -37.25 13.78 0.26
N SER A 341 -35.98 13.78 0.68
CA SER A 341 -35.32 12.52 0.98
C SER A 341 -34.71 12.60 2.38
N ASP A 342 -35.16 11.74 3.31
CA ASP A 342 -34.59 11.59 4.67
C ASP A 342 -33.17 10.98 4.64
N SER A 343 -32.45 11.06 3.51
CA SER A 343 -31.12 10.51 3.34
C SER A 343 -30.04 11.54 3.70
N PRO A 344 -29.02 11.17 4.48
CA PRO A 344 -28.00 12.11 4.93
C PRO A 344 -27.17 12.65 3.77
N SER A 345 -26.92 13.96 3.75
CA SER A 345 -25.98 14.60 2.82
C SER A 345 -24.53 14.19 3.14
N LEU A 346 -23.60 14.43 2.20
CA LEU A 346 -22.16 14.17 2.42
C LEU A 346 -21.62 14.94 3.64
N ALA A 347 -22.12 16.16 3.90
CA ALA A 347 -21.74 16.94 5.07
C ALA A 347 -22.25 16.33 6.38
N ALA A 348 -23.50 15.88 6.41
CA ALA A 348 -24.07 15.19 7.57
C ALA A 348 -23.35 13.85 7.83
N TRP A 349 -23.06 13.09 6.78
CA TRP A 349 -22.26 11.88 6.87
C TRP A 349 -20.86 12.15 7.40
N SER A 350 -20.19 13.22 6.94
CA SER A 350 -18.85 13.58 7.42
C SER A 350 -18.83 13.90 8.92
N LEU A 351 -19.89 14.50 9.47
CA LEU A 351 -19.98 14.77 10.90
C LEU A 351 -20.16 13.47 11.69
N ALA A 352 -21.09 12.62 11.27
CA ALA A 352 -21.31 11.31 11.90
C ALA A 352 -20.08 10.40 11.81
N ALA A 353 -19.34 10.46 10.70
CA ALA A 353 -18.07 9.74 10.54
C ALA A 353 -16.98 10.28 11.48
N ALA A 354 -16.95 11.59 11.73
CA ALA A 354 -16.04 12.20 12.70
C ALA A 354 -16.33 11.71 14.12
N GLU A 355 -17.61 11.64 14.50
CA GLU A 355 -18.05 11.13 15.80
C GLU A 355 -17.67 9.66 15.98
N ALA A 356 -17.92 8.81 14.97
CA ALA A 356 -17.53 7.40 15.00
C ALA A 356 -16.00 7.22 15.14
N LEU A 357 -15.21 8.04 14.44
CA LEU A 357 -13.76 8.04 14.55
C LEU A 357 -13.28 8.43 15.96
N GLU A 358 -13.89 9.46 16.57
CA GLU A 358 -13.55 9.86 17.94
C GLU A 358 -13.90 8.76 18.96
N VAL A 359 -15.05 8.10 18.81
CA VAL A 359 -15.43 6.95 19.65
C VAL A 359 -14.41 5.82 19.53
N TYR A 360 -13.95 5.50 18.33
CA TYR A 360 -12.90 4.49 18.11
C TYR A 360 -11.59 4.86 18.80
N ILE A 361 -11.15 6.12 18.67
CA ILE A 361 -9.92 6.62 19.29
C ILE A 361 -10.01 6.50 20.81
N GLN A 362 -11.14 6.89 21.41
CA GLN A 362 -11.36 6.79 22.85
C GLN A 362 -11.39 5.33 23.31
N ALA A 363 -12.07 4.45 22.57
CA ALA A 363 -12.10 3.02 22.86
C ALA A 363 -10.70 2.40 22.81
N TYR A 364 -9.89 2.76 21.82
CA TYR A 364 -8.51 2.27 21.70
C TYR A 364 -7.61 2.77 22.84
N ARG A 365 -7.76 4.02 23.28
CA ARG A 365 -7.04 4.54 24.46
C ARG A 365 -7.40 3.79 25.73
N ALA A 366 -8.70 3.60 25.97
CA ALA A 366 -9.19 2.85 27.14
C ALA A 366 -8.76 1.37 27.11
N TYR A 367 -8.75 0.76 25.92
CA TYR A 367 -8.20 -0.57 25.68
C TYR A 367 -6.72 -0.64 26.07
N PHE A 368 -5.90 0.28 25.55
CA PHE A 368 -4.48 0.33 25.89
C PHE A 368 -4.22 0.53 27.38
N GLU A 369 -4.89 1.49 28.02
CA GLU A 369 -4.69 1.79 29.44
C GLU A 369 -4.99 0.59 30.33
N ARG A 370 -6.12 -0.08 30.08
CA ARG A 370 -6.51 -1.31 30.81
C ARG A 370 -5.49 -2.43 30.64
N GLN A 371 -5.04 -2.64 29.41
CA GLN A 371 -4.16 -3.76 29.08
C GLN A 371 -2.71 -3.51 29.50
N ASP A 372 -2.20 -2.28 29.38
CA ASP A 372 -0.89 -1.92 29.91
C ASP A 372 -0.87 -2.07 31.43
N GLN A 373 -1.95 -1.65 32.12
CA GLN A 373 -2.09 -1.86 33.56
C GLN A 373 -2.12 -3.35 33.94
N ARG A 374 -2.83 -4.20 33.18
CA ARG A 374 -2.84 -5.67 33.38
C ARG A 374 -1.43 -6.24 33.33
N LEU A 375 -0.59 -5.74 32.43
CA LEU A 375 0.76 -6.23 32.18
C LEU A 375 1.86 -5.42 32.90
N GLY A 376 1.53 -4.74 34.00
CA GLY A 376 2.50 -4.08 34.89
C GLY A 376 2.92 -2.65 34.51
N GLY A 377 2.36 -2.08 33.45
CA GLY A 377 2.58 -0.71 33.01
C GLY A 377 3.89 -0.45 32.25
N GLY A 378 3.98 0.71 31.60
CA GLY A 378 5.22 1.25 31.05
C GLY A 378 5.42 1.02 29.55
N ARG A 379 4.42 0.48 28.84
CA ARG A 379 4.46 0.40 27.38
C ARG A 379 4.21 1.77 26.75
N THR A 380 4.68 1.95 25.52
CA THR A 380 4.36 3.14 24.71
C THR A 380 3.19 2.82 23.81
N ARG A 381 2.12 3.62 23.87
CA ARG A 381 0.92 3.43 23.05
C ARG A 381 1.26 3.67 21.57
N LEU A 382 0.79 2.79 20.69
CA LEU A 382 0.75 3.06 19.25
C LEU A 382 -0.31 4.13 18.96
N ASP A 383 -0.27 4.75 17.78
CA ASP A 383 -1.28 5.74 17.46
C ASP A 383 -2.70 5.15 17.47
N SER A 384 -3.69 5.96 17.85
CA SER A 384 -5.07 5.50 18.06
C SER A 384 -5.93 5.47 16.79
N LEU A 385 -5.37 5.79 15.62
CA LEU A 385 -6.16 5.82 14.39
C LEU A 385 -6.43 4.39 13.89
N PRO A 386 -7.60 4.15 13.26
CA PRO A 386 -7.86 2.86 12.63
C PRO A 386 -6.89 2.61 11.48
N ARG A 387 -6.71 1.33 11.16
CA ARG A 387 -5.97 0.88 9.97
C ARG A 387 -6.86 0.24 8.91
N LEU A 388 -8.07 -0.14 9.29
CA LEU A 388 -9.12 -0.64 8.42
C LEU A 388 -10.43 0.06 8.76
N ILE A 389 -11.19 0.44 7.75
CA ILE A 389 -12.52 1.06 7.91
C ILE A 389 -13.53 0.28 7.10
N ALA A 390 -14.68 -0.01 7.70
CA ALA A 390 -15.82 -0.65 7.05
C ALA A 390 -16.93 0.38 6.80
N ILE A 391 -17.35 0.54 5.55
CA ILE A 391 -18.36 1.51 5.14
C ILE A 391 -19.47 0.78 4.38
N PRO A 392 -20.67 0.59 4.97
CA PRO A 392 -21.80 0.00 4.27
C PRO A 392 -22.12 0.77 2.98
N GLY A 393 -22.39 0.06 1.89
CA GLY A 393 -22.61 0.62 0.56
C GLY A 393 -21.33 0.98 -0.21
N LEU A 394 -20.15 0.94 0.41
CA LEU A 394 -18.88 1.23 -0.27
C LEU A 394 -17.89 0.06 -0.24
N GLY A 395 -17.60 -0.50 0.93
CA GLY A 395 -16.60 -1.56 1.08
C GLY A 395 -15.66 -1.38 2.27
N LEU A 396 -14.51 -2.04 2.21
CA LEU A 396 -13.41 -1.93 3.17
C LEU A 396 -12.38 -0.91 2.69
N VAL A 397 -11.82 -0.11 3.58
CA VAL A 397 -10.81 0.89 3.27
C VAL A 397 -9.59 0.66 4.16
N GLY A 398 -8.49 0.20 3.55
CA GLY A 398 -7.19 0.09 4.21
C GLY A 398 -6.49 1.45 4.30
N ILE A 399 -5.74 1.67 5.39
CA ILE A 399 -5.05 2.93 5.67
C ILE A 399 -3.56 2.64 5.87
N GLY A 400 -2.70 3.39 5.19
CA GLY A 400 -1.25 3.22 5.29
C GLY A 400 -0.45 4.50 5.08
N ARG A 401 0.84 4.44 5.40
CA ARG A 401 1.80 5.55 5.18
C ARG A 401 2.26 5.65 3.72
N SER A 402 2.06 4.58 2.98
CA SER A 402 2.21 4.48 1.53
C SER A 402 1.00 3.77 0.93
N SER A 403 0.84 3.85 -0.39
CA SER A 403 -0.19 3.11 -1.10
C SER A 403 0.00 1.60 -1.00
N ALA A 404 1.24 1.13 -0.86
CA ALA A 404 1.56 -0.27 -0.62
C ALA A 404 1.08 -0.73 0.77
N GLU A 405 1.34 0.05 1.83
CA GLU A 405 0.85 -0.27 3.18
C GLU A 405 -0.68 -0.25 3.26
N ALA A 406 -1.32 0.75 2.63
CA ALA A 406 -2.78 0.84 2.60
C ALA A 406 -3.40 -0.37 1.90
N ALA A 407 -2.79 -0.84 0.81
CA ALA A 407 -3.21 -2.04 0.10
C ALA A 407 -3.02 -3.32 0.93
N VAL A 408 -1.90 -3.46 1.64
CA VAL A 408 -1.70 -4.60 2.56
C VAL A 408 -2.79 -4.62 3.63
N ALA A 409 -3.12 -3.47 4.24
CA ALA A 409 -4.21 -3.39 5.21
C ALA A 409 -5.57 -3.76 4.60
N ALA A 410 -5.84 -3.31 3.37
CA ALA A 410 -7.08 -3.63 2.66
C ALA A 410 -7.17 -5.12 2.28
N ASP A 411 -6.10 -5.71 1.77
CA ASP A 411 -6.03 -7.14 1.41
C ASP A 411 -6.21 -8.03 2.65
N ILE A 412 -5.59 -7.66 3.77
CA ILE A 412 -5.82 -8.33 5.06
C ILE A 412 -7.28 -8.18 5.51
N GLY A 413 -7.88 -7.01 5.32
CA GLY A 413 -9.30 -6.79 5.58
C GLY A 413 -10.21 -7.68 4.73
N GLU A 414 -9.90 -7.91 3.45
CA GLU A 414 -10.65 -8.83 2.59
C GLU A 414 -10.53 -10.28 3.06
N VAL A 415 -9.34 -10.68 3.51
CA VAL A 415 -9.14 -12.03 4.05
C VAL A 415 -9.91 -12.20 5.36
N TRP A 416 -9.85 -11.22 6.26
CA TRP A 416 -10.69 -11.20 7.45
C TRP A 416 -12.17 -11.35 7.11
N ALA A 417 -12.68 -10.59 6.13
CA ALA A 417 -14.07 -10.70 5.69
C ALA A 417 -14.42 -12.13 5.23
N ARG A 418 -13.54 -12.75 4.44
CA ARG A 418 -13.75 -14.11 3.94
C ARG A 418 -13.71 -15.17 5.04
N THR A 419 -12.72 -15.11 5.93
CA THR A 419 -12.60 -16.02 7.07
C THR A 419 -13.80 -15.90 7.99
N LEU A 420 -14.19 -14.67 8.33
CA LEU A 420 -15.31 -14.39 9.20
C LEU A 420 -16.63 -14.88 8.60
N LEU A 421 -16.92 -14.54 7.34
CA LEU A 421 -18.15 -14.97 6.67
C LEU A 421 -18.22 -16.50 6.53
N ALA A 422 -17.08 -17.17 6.30
CA ALA A 422 -17.01 -18.63 6.26
C ALA A 422 -17.27 -19.26 7.65
N ALA A 423 -16.66 -18.71 8.71
CA ALA A 423 -16.90 -19.17 10.08
C ALA A 423 -18.37 -18.97 10.51
N GLU A 424 -18.97 -17.83 10.19
CA GLU A 424 -20.37 -17.51 10.52
C GLU A 424 -21.39 -18.27 9.66
N ALA A 425 -20.97 -18.87 8.55
CA ALA A 425 -21.83 -19.78 7.78
C ALA A 425 -21.96 -21.15 8.46
N LEU A 426 -20.89 -21.63 9.09
CA LEU A 426 -20.87 -22.93 9.77
C LEU A 426 -21.33 -22.84 11.22
N GLY A 427 -20.92 -21.79 11.92
CA GLY A 427 -21.18 -21.60 13.35
C GLY A 427 -21.03 -20.15 13.76
N ARG A 428 -20.01 -19.87 14.57
CA ARG A 428 -19.79 -18.53 15.13
C ARG A 428 -18.31 -18.18 15.09
N PHE A 429 -17.99 -17.04 14.49
CA PHE A 429 -16.64 -16.50 14.53
C PHE A 429 -16.29 -16.05 15.96
N ALA A 430 -15.21 -16.61 16.50
CA ALA A 430 -14.68 -16.37 17.83
C ALA A 430 -13.14 -16.56 17.82
N PRO A 431 -12.39 -15.54 17.38
CA PRO A 431 -10.92 -15.57 17.41
C PRO A 431 -10.40 -15.42 18.85
N VAL A 432 -9.09 -15.24 18.99
CA VAL A 432 -8.44 -15.00 20.29
C VAL A 432 -9.04 -13.83 21.04
N GLY A 433 -8.92 -13.86 22.36
CA GLY A 433 -9.48 -12.83 23.23
C GLY A 433 -8.74 -11.48 23.15
N GLU A 434 -9.28 -10.50 23.86
CA GLU A 434 -8.70 -9.16 23.94
C GLU A 434 -7.27 -9.16 24.52
N ASP A 435 -7.03 -9.97 25.56
CA ASP A 435 -5.73 -10.05 26.23
C ASP A 435 -4.63 -10.53 25.28
N ASP A 436 -4.91 -11.62 24.55
CA ASP A 436 -4.02 -12.18 23.54
C ASP A 436 -3.82 -11.20 22.38
N THR A 437 -4.89 -10.55 21.92
CA THR A 437 -4.82 -9.52 20.87
C THR A 437 -3.89 -8.38 21.29
N PHE A 438 -3.95 -7.93 22.54
CA PHE A 438 -3.07 -6.87 23.04
C PHE A 438 -1.62 -7.31 23.09
N GLU A 439 -1.38 -8.52 23.61
CA GLU A 439 -0.03 -9.08 23.67
C GLU A 439 0.56 -9.22 22.26
N MET A 440 -0.21 -9.64 21.26
CA MET A 440 0.18 -9.65 19.84
C MET A 440 0.45 -8.24 19.28
N GLU A 441 -0.44 -7.27 19.49
CA GLU A 441 -0.29 -5.90 18.94
C GLU A 441 0.97 -5.23 19.48
N TYR A 442 1.30 -5.46 20.75
CA TYR A 442 2.45 -4.89 21.44
C TYR A 442 3.66 -5.82 21.49
N TRP A 443 3.62 -6.94 20.75
CA TRP A 443 4.74 -7.87 20.67
C TRP A 443 5.87 -7.28 19.83
N SER A 444 7.05 -7.12 20.43
CA SER A 444 8.20 -6.47 19.79
C SER A 444 8.67 -7.20 18.53
N LEU A 445 8.56 -8.53 18.50
CA LEU A 445 8.93 -9.37 17.36
C LEU A 445 7.96 -9.22 16.19
N GLU A 446 6.67 -9.10 16.47
CA GLU A 446 5.64 -8.90 15.45
C GLU A 446 5.71 -7.49 14.87
N GLN A 447 5.86 -6.47 15.72
CA GLN A 447 6.06 -5.08 15.27
C GLN A 447 7.32 -4.91 14.41
N ALA A 448 8.35 -5.75 14.60
CA ALA A 448 9.54 -5.71 13.76
C ALA A 448 9.24 -5.97 12.26
N LYS A 449 8.11 -6.63 11.93
CA LYS A 449 7.64 -6.83 10.55
C LYS A 449 7.19 -5.55 9.84
N LEU A 450 6.90 -4.47 10.59
CA LEU A 450 6.47 -3.19 10.03
C LEU A 450 7.63 -2.31 9.51
N GLY A 451 8.88 -2.72 9.73
CA GLY A 451 10.08 -2.00 9.31
C GLY A 451 10.39 -0.77 10.18
N LYS A 452 11.67 -0.39 10.24
CA LYS A 452 12.18 0.74 11.06
C LYS A 452 12.83 1.85 10.23
N GLY A 453 12.46 1.99 8.96
CA GLY A 453 13.06 2.99 8.06
C GLY A 453 12.63 4.41 8.41
N SER A 454 13.53 5.38 8.21
CA SER A 454 13.17 6.81 8.23
C SER A 454 12.28 7.13 7.05
N GLU A 455 11.16 7.79 7.31
CA GLU A 455 10.21 8.16 6.27
C GLU A 455 10.77 9.28 5.36
N PRO A 456 10.72 9.12 4.01
CA PRO A 456 11.14 10.15 3.07
C PRO A 456 10.36 11.47 3.22
N ALA A 457 10.95 12.59 2.76
CA ALA A 457 10.43 13.93 3.02
C ALA A 457 9.02 14.20 2.46
N LEU A 458 8.67 13.57 1.32
CA LEU A 458 7.37 13.72 0.66
C LEU A 458 6.54 12.43 0.72
N ALA A 459 6.88 11.50 1.61
CA ALA A 459 6.03 10.36 1.90
C ALA A 459 4.63 10.81 2.34
N ARG A 460 3.66 9.92 2.16
CA ARG A 460 2.23 10.14 2.44
C ARG A 460 1.53 11.17 1.53
N GLN A 461 2.23 11.76 0.57
CA GLN A 461 1.67 12.75 -0.35
C GLN A 461 1.38 12.16 -1.72
N VAL A 462 0.28 12.59 -2.31
CA VAL A 462 -0.13 12.25 -3.67
C VAL A 462 0.17 13.43 -4.59
N VAL A 463 1.01 13.19 -5.59
CA VAL A 463 1.48 14.20 -6.54
C VAL A 463 0.97 13.85 -7.93
N VAL A 464 0.25 14.77 -8.57
CA VAL A 464 -0.11 14.66 -9.99
C VAL A 464 0.80 15.52 -10.84
N VAL A 465 1.34 14.96 -11.91
CA VAL A 465 2.18 15.66 -12.89
C VAL A 465 1.50 15.65 -14.25
N THR A 466 1.15 16.83 -14.75
CA THR A 466 0.55 17.00 -16.09
C THR A 466 1.61 17.21 -17.17
N GLY A 467 1.35 16.74 -18.40
CA GLY A 467 2.39 16.68 -19.43
C GLY A 467 3.55 15.78 -18.99
N GLY A 468 3.22 14.74 -18.22
CA GLY A 468 4.16 13.89 -17.50
C GLY A 468 4.95 12.94 -18.39
N GLY A 469 4.51 12.70 -19.62
CA GLY A 469 5.25 11.95 -20.63
C GLY A 469 6.39 12.76 -21.28
N GLY A 470 6.35 14.10 -21.16
CA GLY A 470 7.39 14.99 -21.66
C GLY A 470 8.64 15.05 -20.78
N ALA A 471 9.74 15.61 -21.29
CA ALA A 471 11.05 15.62 -20.63
C ALA A 471 11.04 16.18 -19.19
N ILE A 472 10.46 17.37 -18.98
CA ILE A 472 10.36 18.01 -17.65
C ILE A 472 9.39 17.25 -16.75
N GLY A 473 8.23 16.85 -17.28
CA GLY A 473 7.22 16.13 -16.52
C GLY A 473 7.75 14.79 -16.01
N ALA A 474 8.43 14.02 -16.86
CA ALA A 474 9.00 12.72 -16.53
C ALA A 474 10.13 12.83 -15.50
N ALA A 475 11.02 13.82 -15.64
CA ALA A 475 12.05 14.10 -14.64
C ALA A 475 11.42 14.49 -13.30
N THR A 476 10.37 15.31 -13.32
CA THR A 476 9.65 15.77 -12.13
C THR A 476 8.97 14.60 -11.41
N ALA A 477 8.24 13.75 -12.14
CA ALA A 477 7.57 12.58 -11.57
C ALA A 477 8.56 11.65 -10.86
N ARG A 478 9.72 11.36 -11.49
CA ARG A 478 10.79 10.56 -10.87
C ARG A 478 11.41 11.23 -9.65
N ALA A 479 11.61 12.54 -9.68
CA ALA A 479 12.17 13.28 -8.53
C ALA A 479 11.23 13.25 -7.32
N PHE A 480 9.92 13.42 -7.50
CA PHE A 480 8.94 13.28 -6.42
C PHE A 480 8.87 11.84 -5.89
N ALA A 481 8.93 10.84 -6.78
CA ALA A 481 8.89 9.43 -6.39
C ALA A 481 10.13 9.05 -5.55
N ALA A 482 11.31 9.57 -5.91
CA ALA A 482 12.53 9.41 -5.13
C ALA A 482 12.44 10.00 -3.71
N GLN A 483 11.52 10.94 -3.48
CA GLN A 483 11.22 11.51 -2.16
C GLN A 483 10.04 10.82 -1.44
N GLY A 484 9.59 9.67 -1.95
CA GLY A 484 8.56 8.81 -1.34
C GLY A 484 7.11 9.20 -1.63
N ALA A 485 6.87 10.18 -2.51
CA ALA A 485 5.51 10.54 -2.90
C ALA A 485 4.84 9.45 -3.75
N GLU A 486 3.51 9.36 -3.69
CA GLU A 486 2.69 8.57 -4.61
C GLU A 486 2.42 9.38 -5.87
N LEU A 487 2.65 8.79 -7.05
CA LEU A 487 2.64 9.52 -8.31
C LEU A 487 1.43 9.18 -9.19
N ALA A 488 0.83 10.23 -9.75
CA ALA A 488 -0.05 10.16 -10.91
C ALA A 488 0.53 10.99 -12.06
N VAL A 489 0.64 10.38 -13.24
CA VAL A 489 1.22 10.96 -14.45
C VAL A 489 0.11 11.12 -15.47
N LEU A 490 -0.20 12.36 -15.84
CA LEU A 490 -1.21 12.67 -16.85
C LEU A 490 -0.52 13.18 -18.11
N ASP A 491 -0.85 12.59 -19.25
CA ASP A 491 -0.43 13.07 -20.55
C ASP A 491 -1.49 12.72 -21.59
N ARG A 492 -1.54 13.45 -22.70
CA ARG A 492 -2.38 13.05 -23.84
C ARG A 492 -1.85 11.74 -24.44
N ASP A 493 -0.53 11.54 -24.41
CA ASP A 493 0.10 10.27 -24.77
C ASP A 493 0.03 9.27 -23.60
N GLY A 494 -1.03 8.47 -23.59
CA GLY A 494 -1.27 7.43 -22.57
C GLY A 494 -0.10 6.44 -22.41
N PRO A 495 0.44 5.84 -23.49
CA PRO A 495 1.62 4.99 -23.42
C PRO A 495 2.83 5.65 -22.75
N ALA A 496 3.11 6.93 -23.08
CA ALA A 496 4.21 7.66 -22.43
C ALA A 496 3.94 7.87 -20.92
N ALA A 497 2.70 8.24 -20.55
CA ALA A 497 2.32 8.41 -19.15
C ALA A 497 2.47 7.11 -18.35
N LEU A 498 2.06 5.96 -18.91
CA LEU A 498 2.21 4.64 -18.31
C LEU A 498 3.67 4.24 -18.13
N ALA A 499 4.52 4.48 -19.14
CA ALA A 499 5.94 4.17 -19.06
C ALA A 499 6.65 4.98 -17.96
N VAL A 500 6.32 6.27 -17.83
CA VAL A 500 6.87 7.12 -16.77
C VAL A 500 6.36 6.66 -15.39
N ALA A 501 5.06 6.40 -15.25
CA ALA A 501 4.49 5.91 -13.99
C ALA A 501 5.17 4.60 -13.53
N ALA A 502 5.39 3.64 -14.44
CA ALA A 502 6.10 2.40 -14.12
C ALA A 502 7.52 2.64 -13.59
N SER A 503 8.20 3.70 -14.05
CA SER A 503 9.52 4.09 -13.53
C SER A 503 9.48 4.79 -12.15
N CYS A 504 8.31 5.26 -11.72
CA CYS A 504 8.11 5.93 -10.42
C CYS A 504 7.75 4.95 -9.30
N GLY A 505 7.20 3.78 -9.62
CA GLY A 505 6.89 2.74 -8.64
C GLY A 505 5.75 1.82 -9.09
N PRO A 506 5.60 0.64 -8.46
CA PRO A 506 4.65 -0.38 -8.90
C PRO A 506 3.19 0.04 -8.77
N ARG A 507 2.90 1.04 -7.93
CA ARG A 507 1.54 1.53 -7.66
C ARG A 507 1.26 2.93 -8.23
N ALA A 508 2.24 3.55 -8.88
CA ALA A 508 2.05 4.82 -9.56
C ALA A 508 1.03 4.68 -10.71
N LEU A 509 0.31 5.75 -11.02
CA LEU A 509 -0.78 5.76 -11.98
C LEU A 509 -0.40 6.55 -13.23
N GLY A 510 -0.45 5.95 -14.41
CA GLY A 510 -0.33 6.67 -15.69
C GLY A 510 -1.68 6.72 -16.40
N LEU A 511 -2.15 7.91 -16.78
CA LEU A 511 -3.45 8.09 -17.45
C LEU A 511 -3.32 8.95 -18.71
N ALA A 512 -4.00 8.51 -19.77
CA ALA A 512 -4.30 9.34 -20.92
C ALA A 512 -5.31 10.42 -20.51
N CYS A 513 -4.99 11.70 -20.72
CA CYS A 513 -5.87 12.82 -20.36
C CYS A 513 -5.56 14.03 -21.25
N ASP A 514 -6.51 14.42 -22.09
CA ASP A 514 -6.48 15.72 -22.76
C ASP A 514 -6.96 16.80 -21.79
N LEU A 515 -6.05 17.67 -21.37
CA LEU A 515 -6.34 18.71 -20.38
C LEU A 515 -7.23 19.84 -20.93
N THR A 516 -7.46 19.89 -22.24
CA THR A 516 -8.41 20.82 -22.85
C THR A 516 -9.86 20.33 -22.74
N ASP A 517 -10.07 19.09 -22.27
CA ASP A 517 -11.36 18.48 -21.99
C ASP A 517 -11.59 18.38 -20.46
N PRO A 518 -12.47 19.23 -19.88
CA PRO A 518 -12.77 19.21 -18.45
C PRO A 518 -13.28 17.87 -17.92
N ASP A 519 -14.00 17.09 -18.72
CA ASP A 519 -14.53 15.80 -18.29
C ASP A 519 -13.42 14.77 -18.13
N GLN A 520 -12.42 14.79 -19.02
CA GLN A 520 -11.22 13.96 -18.89
C GLN A 520 -10.38 14.36 -17.67
N VAL A 521 -10.26 15.66 -17.36
CA VAL A 521 -9.57 16.13 -16.15
C VAL A 521 -10.28 15.65 -14.89
N ASN A 522 -11.61 15.81 -14.83
CA ASN A 522 -12.41 15.38 -13.69
C ASN A 522 -12.34 13.85 -13.50
N ALA A 523 -12.42 13.07 -14.57
CA ALA A 523 -12.29 11.62 -14.53
C ALA A 523 -10.89 11.17 -14.07
N ALA A 524 -9.84 11.85 -14.54
CA ALA A 524 -8.46 11.55 -14.13
C ALA A 524 -8.24 11.83 -12.64
N LEU A 525 -8.68 13.00 -12.13
CA LEU A 525 -8.56 13.32 -10.71
C LEU A 525 -9.44 12.43 -9.82
N ALA A 526 -10.64 12.05 -10.28
CA ALA A 526 -11.48 11.08 -9.58
C ALA A 526 -10.79 9.70 -9.47
N SER A 527 -10.08 9.27 -10.53
CA SER A 527 -9.31 8.03 -10.53
C SER A 527 -8.14 8.09 -9.55
N ILE A 528 -7.48 9.25 -9.44
CA ILE A 528 -6.42 9.50 -8.45
C ILE A 528 -6.98 9.43 -7.02
N CYS A 529 -8.11 10.09 -6.75
CA CYS A 529 -8.79 10.01 -5.45
C CYS A 529 -9.23 8.59 -5.11
N ALA A 530 -9.74 7.82 -6.08
CA ALA A 530 -10.10 6.42 -5.85
C ALA A 530 -8.88 5.53 -5.57
N ARG A 531 -7.73 5.82 -6.18
CA ARG A 531 -6.49 5.03 -6.04
C ARG A 531 -5.74 5.30 -4.74
N PHE A 532 -5.62 6.57 -4.35
CA PHE A 532 -4.75 7.00 -3.24
C PHE A 532 -5.52 7.61 -2.07
N GLY A 533 -6.82 7.80 -2.23
CA GLY A 533 -7.71 8.46 -1.29
C GLY A 533 -7.84 9.97 -1.49
N GLY A 534 -6.99 10.62 -2.29
CA GLY A 534 -7.03 12.07 -2.47
C GLY A 534 -5.84 12.64 -3.27
N LEU A 535 -5.58 13.93 -3.10
CA LEU A 535 -4.57 14.68 -3.85
C LEU A 535 -3.89 15.73 -2.95
N ASP A 536 -2.57 15.89 -3.05
CA ASP A 536 -1.81 16.81 -2.20
C ASP A 536 -1.07 17.90 -2.99
N VAL A 537 -0.49 17.53 -4.14
CA VAL A 537 0.29 18.45 -4.98
C VAL A 537 -0.08 18.27 -6.46
N VAL A 538 -0.27 19.39 -7.15
CA VAL A 538 -0.39 19.44 -8.61
C VAL A 538 0.83 20.10 -9.20
N VAL A 539 1.58 19.37 -10.02
CA VAL A 539 2.57 19.94 -10.94
C VAL A 539 1.87 20.17 -12.28
N SER A 540 1.44 21.42 -12.47
CA SER A 540 0.77 21.93 -13.66
C SER A 540 1.82 22.30 -14.71
N ASN A 541 2.34 21.28 -15.41
CA ASN A 541 3.50 21.35 -16.28
C ASN A 541 3.19 21.30 -17.79
N ALA A 542 2.06 20.73 -18.20
CA ALA A 542 1.71 20.60 -19.63
C ALA A 542 1.80 21.93 -20.39
N GLY A 543 2.17 21.87 -21.67
CA GLY A 543 2.24 23.05 -22.52
C GLY A 543 2.86 22.76 -23.89
N ALA A 544 2.55 23.62 -24.86
CA ALA A 544 3.13 23.59 -26.20
C ALA A 544 3.30 25.02 -26.74
N ALA A 545 4.24 25.22 -27.66
CA ALA A 545 4.55 26.54 -28.20
C ALA A 545 3.96 26.71 -29.60
N TRP A 546 3.04 27.68 -29.73
CA TRP A 546 2.64 28.22 -31.01
C TRP A 546 3.51 29.43 -31.33
N THR A 547 4.13 29.42 -32.51
CA THR A 547 5.08 30.45 -32.94
C THR A 547 4.58 31.21 -34.15
N GLY A 548 4.74 32.53 -34.15
CA GLY A 548 4.38 33.40 -35.25
C GLY A 548 4.42 34.86 -34.83
N ALA A 549 4.58 35.77 -35.80
CA ALA A 549 4.47 37.19 -35.56
C ALA A 549 3.05 37.51 -35.06
N ILE A 550 2.92 38.18 -33.92
CA ILE A 550 1.62 38.32 -33.25
C ILE A 550 0.58 39.06 -34.10
N ALA A 551 1.02 39.97 -34.98
CA ALA A 551 0.15 40.72 -35.88
C ALA A 551 -0.38 39.89 -37.07
N GLU A 552 0.26 38.75 -37.36
CA GLU A 552 -0.03 37.89 -38.51
C GLU A 552 -0.58 36.52 -38.10
N LEU A 553 -0.51 36.18 -36.81
CA LEU A 553 -0.94 34.89 -36.29
C LEU A 553 -2.44 34.70 -36.44
N ALA A 554 -2.86 33.50 -36.88
CA ALA A 554 -4.27 33.21 -37.02
C ALA A 554 -4.97 33.20 -35.65
N ALA A 555 -6.19 33.75 -35.58
CA ALA A 555 -6.96 33.78 -34.34
C ALA A 555 -7.19 32.39 -33.73
N ALA A 556 -7.31 31.35 -34.57
CA ALA A 556 -7.46 29.97 -34.14
C ALA A 556 -6.19 29.44 -33.43
N GLU A 557 -5.00 29.80 -33.91
CA GLU A 557 -3.73 29.39 -33.29
C GLU A 557 -3.50 30.10 -31.95
N LEU A 558 -3.84 31.39 -31.88
CA LEU A 558 -3.81 32.13 -30.62
C LEU A 558 -4.76 31.51 -29.57
N ARG A 559 -5.99 31.18 -29.98
CA ARG A 559 -6.97 30.50 -29.12
C ARG A 559 -6.47 29.14 -28.66
N ALA A 560 -5.99 28.29 -29.58
CA ALA A 560 -5.43 26.97 -29.24
C ALA A 560 -4.28 27.08 -28.22
N SER A 561 -3.42 28.10 -28.35
CA SER A 561 -2.37 28.37 -27.36
C SER A 561 -2.92 28.71 -25.98
N PHE A 562 -3.99 29.49 -25.90
CA PHE A 562 -4.67 29.79 -24.64
C PHE A 562 -5.41 28.59 -24.06
N GLU A 563 -6.06 27.77 -24.89
CA GLU A 563 -6.73 26.55 -24.43
C GLU A 563 -5.76 25.64 -23.68
N LEU A 564 -4.57 25.39 -24.26
CA LEU A 564 -3.59 24.52 -23.63
C LEU A 564 -2.74 25.22 -22.55
N ASN A 565 -2.19 26.41 -22.82
CA ASN A 565 -1.21 27.04 -21.92
C ASN A 565 -1.84 27.91 -20.83
N PHE A 566 -3.16 28.07 -20.81
CA PHE A 566 -3.89 28.80 -19.77
C PHE A 566 -5.13 28.05 -19.27
N PHE A 567 -6.15 27.84 -20.11
CA PHE A 567 -7.44 27.30 -19.66
C PHE A 567 -7.32 25.87 -19.12
N ALA A 568 -6.51 25.01 -19.75
CA ALA A 568 -6.23 23.67 -19.21
C ALA A 568 -5.64 23.71 -17.79
N HIS A 569 -4.72 24.64 -17.51
CA HIS A 569 -4.15 24.80 -16.16
C HIS A 569 -5.19 25.30 -15.15
N GLN A 570 -6.10 26.18 -15.58
CA GLN A 570 -7.23 26.64 -14.78
C GLN A 570 -8.18 25.48 -14.44
N THR A 571 -8.56 24.67 -15.43
CA THR A 571 -9.42 23.50 -15.26
C THR A 571 -8.84 22.52 -14.24
N VAL A 572 -7.55 22.19 -14.38
CA VAL A 572 -6.85 21.31 -13.42
C VAL A 572 -6.80 21.93 -12.02
N ALA A 573 -6.46 23.22 -11.92
CA ALA A 573 -6.34 23.90 -10.63
C ALA A 573 -7.71 23.99 -9.91
N GLN A 574 -8.78 24.31 -10.62
CA GLN A 574 -10.13 24.37 -10.05
C GLN A 574 -10.59 23.02 -9.51
N ALA A 575 -10.40 21.95 -10.29
CA ALA A 575 -10.76 20.60 -9.88
C ALA A 575 -9.91 20.12 -8.68
N ALA A 576 -8.62 20.44 -8.66
CA ALA A 576 -7.74 20.13 -7.53
C ALA A 576 -8.12 20.88 -6.25
N VAL A 577 -8.50 22.17 -6.35
CA VAL A 577 -8.95 22.97 -5.20
C VAL A 577 -10.22 22.39 -4.59
N ALA A 578 -11.15 21.86 -5.38
CA ALA A 578 -12.33 21.18 -4.86
C ALA A 578 -11.95 19.95 -4.00
N ILE A 579 -10.95 19.19 -4.42
CA ILE A 579 -10.41 18.04 -3.65
C ILE A 579 -9.71 18.53 -2.38
N PHE A 580 -8.87 19.57 -2.47
CA PHE A 580 -8.20 20.15 -1.30
C PHE A 580 -9.19 20.62 -0.24
N ARG A 581 -10.32 21.22 -0.66
CA ARG A 581 -11.41 21.63 0.22
C ARG A 581 -12.13 20.45 0.86
N ALA A 582 -12.41 19.40 0.09
CA ALA A 582 -13.00 18.17 0.63
C ALA A 582 -12.11 17.52 1.71
N GLN A 583 -10.79 17.55 1.52
CA GLN A 583 -9.80 17.08 2.50
C GLN A 583 -9.68 18.03 3.71
N GLY A 584 -9.74 19.34 3.48
CA GLY A 584 -9.72 20.34 4.55
C GLY A 584 -8.38 20.47 5.30
N PHE A 585 -7.26 20.10 4.67
CA PHE A 585 -5.91 20.33 5.21
C PHE A 585 -4.97 21.05 4.23
N GLY A 586 -5.55 21.74 3.25
CA GLY A 586 -4.83 22.49 2.22
C GLY A 586 -4.30 21.61 1.08
N GLY A 587 -3.33 22.14 0.36
CA GLY A 587 -2.75 21.50 -0.82
C GLY A 587 -1.77 22.43 -1.52
N GLN A 588 -1.20 21.99 -2.65
CA GLN A 588 -0.28 22.82 -3.40
C GLN A 588 -0.48 22.76 -4.91
N LEU A 589 -0.52 23.92 -5.53
CA LEU A 589 -0.45 24.11 -6.97
C LEU A 589 0.95 24.61 -7.35
N LEU A 590 1.65 23.88 -8.22
CA LEU A 590 2.94 24.25 -8.77
C LEU A 590 2.81 24.41 -10.28
N PHE A 591 3.02 25.63 -10.78
CA PHE A 591 2.87 25.92 -12.20
C PHE A 591 4.23 25.98 -12.91
N ASN A 592 4.36 25.27 -14.03
CA ASN A 592 5.48 25.48 -14.94
C ASN A 592 5.16 26.69 -15.83
N VAL A 593 5.69 27.86 -15.45
CA VAL A 593 5.59 29.06 -16.28
C VAL A 593 6.72 29.05 -17.31
N SER A 594 7.23 30.21 -17.71
CA SER A 594 8.32 30.28 -18.66
C SER A 594 8.98 31.65 -18.59
N LYS A 595 10.26 31.70 -19.01
CA LYS A 595 10.95 32.95 -19.33
C LYS A 595 10.10 33.87 -20.22
N GLN A 596 9.27 33.30 -21.09
CA GLN A 596 8.38 34.04 -22.00
C GLN A 596 7.29 34.85 -21.28
N ALA A 597 6.94 34.50 -20.03
CA ALA A 597 5.98 35.25 -19.21
C ALA A 597 6.55 36.57 -18.68
N LEU A 598 7.87 36.64 -18.48
CA LEU A 598 8.57 37.81 -17.92
C LEU A 598 9.31 38.60 -18.99
N ASN A 599 9.85 37.90 -19.97
CA ASN A 599 10.65 38.46 -21.06
C ASN A 599 10.22 37.83 -22.39
N PRO A 600 9.21 38.39 -23.08
CA PRO A 600 8.70 37.84 -24.32
C PRO A 600 9.75 37.84 -25.42
N GLY A 601 9.82 36.75 -26.18
CA GLY A 601 10.65 36.61 -27.37
C GLY A 601 9.87 36.94 -28.65
N ALA A 602 10.58 37.41 -29.68
CA ALA A 602 10.01 37.56 -31.00
C ALA A 602 9.40 36.25 -31.50
N ASN A 603 8.25 36.33 -32.15
CA ASN A 603 7.46 35.20 -32.68
C ASN A 603 6.94 34.21 -31.63
N PHE A 604 6.95 34.55 -30.34
CA PHE A 604 6.41 33.70 -29.26
C PHE A 604 5.18 34.32 -28.58
N GLY A 605 4.51 35.28 -29.24
CA GLY A 605 3.41 36.05 -28.64
C GLY A 605 2.30 35.17 -28.08
N ALA A 606 1.80 34.19 -28.86
CA ALA A 606 0.72 33.30 -28.39
C ALA A 606 1.09 32.47 -27.16
N TYR A 607 2.32 31.95 -27.11
CA TYR A 607 2.80 31.18 -25.96
C TYR A 607 3.14 32.08 -24.76
N GLY A 608 3.88 33.16 -24.99
CA GLY A 608 4.36 34.07 -23.95
C GLY A 608 3.23 34.82 -23.24
N ILE A 609 2.23 35.29 -23.98
CA ILE A 609 1.06 35.96 -23.39
C ILE A 609 0.25 34.97 -22.56
N ALA A 610 0.02 33.75 -23.05
CA ALA A 610 -0.69 32.71 -22.29
C ALA A 610 0.08 32.34 -21.01
N LYS A 611 1.41 32.21 -21.06
CA LYS A 611 2.24 31.96 -19.86
C LYS A 611 2.32 33.16 -18.91
N ALA A 612 2.21 34.39 -19.40
CA ALA A 612 2.07 35.58 -18.56
C ALA A 612 0.71 35.58 -17.83
N ALA A 613 -0.37 35.21 -18.52
CA ALA A 613 -1.69 35.02 -17.91
C ALA A 613 -1.65 33.88 -16.87
N LEU A 614 -0.96 32.77 -17.14
CA LEU A 614 -0.76 31.67 -16.20
C LEU A 614 -0.02 32.12 -14.93
N LEU A 615 1.00 32.98 -15.06
CA LEU A 615 1.71 33.55 -13.93
C LEU A 615 0.78 34.42 -13.06
N ALA A 616 -0.08 35.23 -13.68
CA ALA A 616 -1.11 36.00 -12.96
C ALA A 616 -2.12 35.07 -12.26
N LEU A 617 -2.54 34.00 -12.93
CA LEU A 617 -3.45 33.00 -12.37
C LEU A 617 -2.87 32.32 -11.12
N MET A 618 -1.60 31.93 -11.16
CA MET A 618 -0.91 31.36 -9.98
C MET A 618 -1.00 32.31 -8.78
N ARG A 619 -0.76 33.61 -8.99
CA ARG A 619 -0.85 34.62 -7.92
C ARG A 619 -2.26 34.75 -7.38
N GLN A 620 -3.28 34.64 -8.23
CA GLN A 620 -4.68 34.67 -7.81
C GLN A 620 -4.99 33.50 -6.87
N TYR A 621 -4.58 32.27 -7.24
CA TYR A 621 -4.73 31.11 -6.36
C TYR A 621 -3.95 31.22 -5.05
N ALA A 622 -2.76 31.84 -5.06
CA ALA A 622 -2.00 32.09 -3.85
C ALA A 622 -2.73 33.05 -2.90
N LEU A 623 -3.35 34.10 -3.44
CA LEU A 623 -4.09 35.11 -2.69
C LEU A 623 -5.38 34.54 -2.10
N GLU A 624 -6.18 33.83 -2.91
CA GLU A 624 -7.50 33.34 -2.52
C GLU A 624 -7.44 32.03 -1.72
N GLY A 625 -6.53 31.12 -2.08
CA GLY A 625 -6.40 29.81 -1.44
C GLY A 625 -5.57 29.82 -0.14
N GLY A 626 -4.78 30.88 0.10
CA GLY A 626 -3.85 30.94 1.22
C GLY A 626 -4.51 30.78 2.59
N GLY A 627 -5.70 31.34 2.79
CA GLY A 627 -6.47 31.20 4.03
C GLY A 627 -6.96 29.77 4.31
N GLU A 628 -7.06 28.95 3.27
CA GLU A 628 -7.45 27.54 3.34
C GLU A 628 -6.21 26.61 3.40
N GLY A 629 -5.00 27.18 3.50
CA GLY A 629 -3.75 26.41 3.45
C GLY A 629 -3.39 25.89 2.06
N ILE A 630 -4.06 26.37 1.00
CA ILE A 630 -3.74 26.03 -0.39
C ILE A 630 -2.66 26.99 -0.87
N ARG A 631 -1.49 26.44 -1.19
CA ARG A 631 -0.33 27.22 -1.66
C ARG A 631 -0.26 27.16 -3.18
N ALA A 632 0.13 28.26 -3.82
CA ALA A 632 0.38 28.28 -5.25
C ALA A 632 1.73 28.93 -5.52
N ASN A 633 2.61 28.26 -6.28
CA ASN A 633 3.93 28.77 -6.64
C ASN A 633 4.24 28.41 -8.10
N ALA A 634 5.28 29.01 -8.68
CA ALA A 634 5.67 28.76 -10.05
C ALA A 634 7.17 28.52 -10.23
N ILE A 635 7.52 27.71 -11.22
CA ILE A 635 8.88 27.61 -11.75
C ILE A 635 8.97 28.39 -13.07
N ASN A 636 9.94 29.30 -13.13
CA ASN A 636 10.32 30.02 -14.32
C ASN A 636 11.57 29.39 -14.94
N ALA A 637 11.37 28.47 -15.89
CA ALA A 637 12.46 27.81 -16.61
C ALA A 637 12.80 28.50 -17.95
N ASP A 638 14.07 28.41 -18.37
CA ASP A 638 14.54 28.79 -19.71
C ASP A 638 15.37 27.66 -20.34
N ARG A 639 15.25 27.53 -21.66
CA ARG A 639 16.09 26.66 -22.53
C ARG A 639 16.29 25.22 -22.03
N ILE A 640 15.19 24.53 -21.72
CA ILE A 640 15.24 23.10 -21.42
C ILE A 640 14.95 22.29 -22.68
N ARG A 641 15.84 21.34 -23.03
CA ARG A 641 15.59 20.40 -24.14
C ARG A 641 14.33 19.60 -23.87
N SER A 642 13.36 19.70 -24.76
CA SER A 642 12.03 19.14 -24.57
C SER A 642 11.28 19.11 -25.91
N GLY A 643 10.05 18.58 -25.93
CA GLY A 643 9.18 18.72 -27.10
C GLY A 643 8.82 20.17 -27.45
N LEU A 644 9.01 21.12 -26.53
CA LEU A 644 8.83 22.56 -26.73
C LEU A 644 10.06 23.24 -27.36
N LEU A 645 11.26 22.77 -27.02
CA LEU A 645 12.53 23.26 -27.53
C LEU A 645 13.34 22.05 -28.01
N ASP A 646 13.01 21.61 -29.22
CA ASP A 646 13.63 20.48 -29.89
C ASP A 646 14.97 20.86 -30.54
N ASP A 647 15.70 19.86 -31.03
CA ASP A 647 17.02 20.08 -31.63
C ASP A 647 16.96 20.96 -32.89
N ALA A 648 15.86 20.89 -33.66
CA ALA A 648 15.67 21.73 -34.84
C ALA A 648 15.55 23.21 -34.47
N MET A 649 14.74 23.53 -33.46
CA MET A 649 14.57 24.89 -32.96
C MET A 649 15.85 25.40 -32.29
N ILE A 650 16.55 24.56 -31.53
CA ILE A 650 17.85 24.89 -30.94
C ILE A 650 18.85 25.26 -32.03
N GLN A 651 18.97 24.43 -33.07
CA GLN A 651 19.86 24.69 -34.20
C GLN A 651 19.52 25.99 -34.91
N ALA A 652 18.25 26.20 -35.27
CA ALA A 652 17.81 27.41 -35.96
C ALA A 652 18.12 28.68 -35.16
N ARG A 653 17.87 28.66 -33.84
CA ARG A 653 18.12 29.82 -32.97
C ARG A 653 19.60 30.04 -32.68
N ALA A 654 20.39 28.98 -32.58
CA ALA A 654 21.84 29.08 -32.44
C ALA A 654 22.45 29.74 -33.69
N THR A 655 22.03 29.29 -34.88
CA THR A 655 22.43 29.90 -36.17
C THR A 655 22.02 31.37 -36.26
N ALA A 656 20.77 31.71 -35.90
CA ALA A 656 20.30 33.10 -35.91
C ALA A 656 21.09 34.04 -34.97
N ARG A 657 21.76 33.48 -33.94
CA ARG A 657 22.61 34.21 -33.00
C ARG A 657 24.11 34.11 -33.33
N GLY A 658 24.48 33.40 -34.40
CA GLY A 658 25.87 33.20 -34.80
C GLY A 658 26.69 32.38 -33.81
N VAL A 659 26.08 31.46 -33.06
CA VAL A 659 26.75 30.65 -32.02
C VAL A 659 26.49 29.16 -32.22
N SER A 660 27.29 28.31 -31.55
CA SER A 660 27.02 26.86 -31.49
C SER A 660 25.77 26.55 -30.67
N THR A 661 25.17 25.37 -30.85
CA THR A 661 24.03 24.91 -30.04
C THR A 661 24.39 24.79 -28.56
N ALA A 662 25.59 24.29 -28.24
CA ALA A 662 26.09 24.22 -26.86
C ALA A 662 26.21 25.63 -26.25
N THR A 663 26.81 26.59 -26.98
CA THR A 663 26.90 27.99 -26.53
C THR A 663 25.52 28.65 -26.39
N TYR A 664 24.58 28.33 -27.28
CA TYR A 664 23.21 28.81 -27.18
C TYR A 664 22.50 28.29 -25.92
N MET A 665 22.64 27.00 -25.61
CA MET A 665 21.99 26.37 -24.45
C MET A 665 22.63 26.83 -23.13
N ALA A 666 23.95 27.05 -23.12
CA ALA A 666 24.70 27.60 -22.01
C ALA A 666 24.75 29.14 -21.97
N GLY A 667 23.95 29.82 -22.80
CA GLY A 667 23.95 31.28 -22.94
C GLY A 667 23.23 32.00 -21.80
N ASN A 668 23.70 31.79 -20.57
CA ASN A 668 23.25 32.36 -19.30
C ASN A 668 24.47 32.74 -18.43
N LEU A 669 24.26 33.35 -17.25
CA LEU A 669 25.36 33.86 -16.41
C LEU A 669 26.26 32.76 -15.83
N LEU A 670 25.73 31.57 -15.58
CA LEU A 670 26.52 30.44 -15.08
C LEU A 670 27.33 29.74 -16.19
N GLY A 671 27.00 30.00 -17.46
CA GLY A 671 27.67 29.36 -18.60
C GLY A 671 27.38 27.86 -18.68
N GLN A 672 26.21 27.41 -18.22
CA GLN A 672 25.84 25.99 -18.15
C GLN A 672 24.49 25.74 -18.81
N GLU A 673 24.34 24.59 -19.45
CA GLU A 673 23.02 24.13 -19.92
C GLU A 673 22.17 23.71 -18.72
N VAL A 674 20.90 24.11 -18.71
CA VAL A 674 19.93 23.75 -17.67
C VAL A 674 19.14 22.53 -18.11
N ALA A 675 19.11 21.51 -17.27
CA ALA A 675 18.47 20.24 -17.53
C ALA A 675 17.05 20.14 -16.95
N ALA A 676 16.29 19.16 -17.44
CA ALA A 676 14.97 18.84 -16.89
C ALA A 676 15.03 18.41 -15.41
N SER A 677 16.13 17.81 -14.97
CA SER A 677 16.38 17.45 -13.56
C SER A 677 16.46 18.68 -12.67
N ASP A 678 17.07 19.78 -13.13
CA ASP A 678 17.21 21.01 -12.33
C ASP A 678 15.84 21.63 -12.06
N VAL A 679 14.94 21.59 -13.05
CA VAL A 679 13.54 22.02 -12.92
C VAL A 679 12.77 21.09 -11.97
N ALA A 680 12.99 19.78 -12.07
CA ALA A 680 12.37 18.78 -11.20
C ALA A 680 12.75 18.99 -9.72
N GLU A 681 14.04 19.20 -9.44
CA GLU A 681 14.54 19.49 -8.09
C GLU A 681 13.92 20.76 -7.51
N ALA A 682 13.77 21.80 -8.35
CA ALA A 682 13.13 23.04 -7.94
C ALA A 682 11.64 22.86 -7.57
N PHE A 683 10.90 22.03 -8.31
CA PHE A 683 9.52 21.68 -7.94
C PHE A 683 9.45 20.91 -6.62
N VAL A 684 10.34 19.93 -6.41
CA VAL A 684 10.43 19.18 -5.15
C VAL A 684 10.75 20.13 -3.98
N ALA A 685 11.70 21.04 -4.17
CA ALA A 685 12.06 22.04 -3.16
C ALA A 685 10.86 22.93 -2.80
N LEU A 686 10.13 23.48 -3.79
CA LEU A 686 8.93 24.28 -3.52
C LEU A 686 7.84 23.47 -2.79
N ALA A 687 7.70 22.19 -3.10
CA ALA A 687 6.77 21.30 -2.39
C ALA A 687 7.11 21.12 -0.92
N ALA A 688 8.40 21.01 -0.58
CA ALA A 688 8.85 20.91 0.79
C ALA A 688 8.71 22.23 1.59
N LEU A 689 8.64 23.39 0.92
CA LEU A 689 8.55 24.71 1.57
C LEU A 689 7.12 25.04 2.05
N ALA A 690 6.73 24.48 3.20
CA ALA A 690 5.39 24.60 3.78
C ALA A 690 4.91 26.04 4.10
N ARG A 691 5.81 27.03 4.16
CA ARG A 691 5.50 28.44 4.46
C ARG A 691 5.68 29.38 3.25
N THR A 692 5.74 28.83 2.03
CA THR A 692 5.94 29.59 0.79
C THR A 692 4.73 29.49 -0.12
N THR A 693 4.16 30.65 -0.50
CA THR A 693 3.08 30.80 -1.49
C THR A 693 3.29 32.10 -2.28
N GLY A 694 2.82 32.16 -3.52
CA GLY A 694 3.02 33.27 -4.45
C GLY A 694 4.43 33.40 -5.03
N ALA A 695 5.32 32.44 -4.75
CA ALA A 695 6.72 32.51 -5.17
C ALA A 695 6.91 32.11 -6.63
N VAL A 696 7.90 32.73 -7.27
CA VAL A 696 8.40 32.34 -8.60
C VAL A 696 9.87 32.00 -8.45
N LEU A 697 10.20 30.72 -8.54
CA LEU A 697 11.58 30.25 -8.50
C LEU A 697 12.11 30.11 -9.93
N THR A 698 13.21 30.78 -10.23
CA THR A 698 13.80 30.81 -11.58
C THR A 698 14.89 29.75 -11.72
N VAL A 699 14.83 28.97 -12.80
CA VAL A 699 15.74 27.86 -13.12
C VAL A 699 16.21 28.04 -14.58
N ASP A 700 17.18 28.93 -14.77
CA ASP A 700 17.62 29.37 -16.11
C ASP A 700 19.13 29.67 -16.24
N GLY A 701 19.91 29.36 -15.20
CA GLY A 701 21.35 29.68 -15.13
C GLY A 701 21.66 31.19 -15.07
N GLY A 702 20.69 32.03 -14.73
CA GLY A 702 20.82 33.48 -14.60
C GLY A 702 20.53 34.25 -15.89
N ASN A 703 19.35 34.06 -16.52
CA ASN A 703 18.96 34.89 -17.66
C ASN A 703 18.57 36.29 -17.17
N VAL A 704 19.49 37.27 -17.30
CA VAL A 704 19.35 38.64 -16.78
C VAL A 704 18.02 39.29 -17.16
N ALA A 705 17.57 39.10 -18.39
CA ALA A 705 16.37 39.74 -18.88
C ALA A 705 15.07 39.10 -18.36
N ALA A 706 15.15 37.90 -17.77
CA ALA A 706 14.03 37.15 -17.21
C ALA A 706 14.04 37.12 -15.67
N MET A 707 14.98 37.80 -15.02
CA MET A 707 15.03 37.88 -13.56
C MET A 707 13.75 38.52 -13.01
N VAL A 708 13.10 37.83 -12.08
CA VAL A 708 11.94 38.34 -11.34
C VAL A 708 12.41 39.51 -10.47
N ARG A 709 11.74 40.66 -10.58
CA ARG A 709 12.03 41.88 -9.82
C ARG A 709 10.81 42.34 -9.04
#